data_AF-A0A0C9WZQ0-F1
#
_entry.id   AF-A0A0C9WZQ0-F1
#
_cell.length_a   1.000
_cell.length_b   1.000
_cell.length_c   1.000
_cell.angle_alpha   90.00
_cell.angle_beta   90.00
_cell.angle_gamma   90.00
#
_symmetry.space_group_name_H-M   'P 1'
#
loop_
_entity.id
_entity.type
_entity.pdbx_description
1 polymer ?
#
loop_
_entity_poly.entity_id
_entity_poly.type
_entity_poly.pdbx_seq_one_letter_code
_entity_poly.pdbx_strand_id
1 'polypeptide(L)'
;MAELKPKLVHRPTSATLLHQPTDPSSSQPDDGPSVPPSQHPTGQDGEEIIHRPGSGPSIQDVLSLAAITIMLAWPWAFFGAVWIRGGVQLSNHMAKVVTDNPHATTYFVTLICSIISMITGALFSLAIIRFAQELVTHYTPTRPFHLRVLLAFRHQTWPWGKSVKKAKYLIHRNRWWPAVLLIVCILTFPHLISSTASLLSPITFNRTADLTGTEIDFSGVNCQDWFNSNNLSNNCDYALYKNVPYTNCLGENQMVDVLESGRGNILELLTDNTQSLTFSQLGGGGGLHFLGPIRGILPIGPNGVPAFNTLQRSPLSDPKIMAGVVSYDYALKHQGLTSNVSCSYSSGRALRYTSLDPPNYPVFAVSYNASCFDQHELEVLPPGVGSYKSAWGNNTMAYWACQSATNADSYSIYLSGNVNYLQTIGNITCSVNPIQTAIYPVTYNSTTNILTVGQPTPESHADITFPNLLPYALNALGEVVSEGQNFEANLVAESVLTFAYKFFNVSLHANLSTEYLWLFERMIQGILEYEATYIRLLYSTVDSRPPNCTRTVTGSVNYLVVGWFVSRANIGFLIPITIINGAAFVALVIAMWIAWTNGHILHPFQSRPVTIAEDGVDDEEEIPNEWALAITYHPTTVFKEFYTKYVKPMVEGGENAVKHFVEKSAEPLGAGPTHSRQQQDIAPADDRPHQDIAPADDRLQENVAR
;
A
#
# COMPACT_ATOMS: atom_id res chain seq x y z
N MET A 1 28.55 -3.06 -22.85
CA MET A 1 27.68 -3.14 -24.04
C MET A 1 26.66 -2.00 -23.95
N ALA A 2 26.67 -1.08 -24.91
CA ALA A 2 25.87 0.14 -24.88
C ALA A 2 24.48 -0.13 -25.51
N GLU A 3 23.42 0.17 -24.77
CA GLU A 3 22.03 -0.08 -25.15
C GLU A 3 21.44 1.16 -25.85
N LEU A 4 21.15 1.05 -27.14
CA LEU A 4 20.45 2.05 -27.93
C LEU A 4 18.95 2.04 -27.60
N LYS A 5 18.43 3.16 -27.07
CA LYS A 5 16.98 3.43 -26.99
C LYS A 5 16.48 4.11 -28.27
N PRO A 6 15.42 3.62 -28.94
CA PRO A 6 14.79 4.36 -30.02
C PRO A 6 13.83 5.44 -29.48
N LYS A 7 13.93 6.64 -30.05
CA LYS A 7 12.96 7.74 -29.90
C LYS A 7 11.67 7.40 -30.65
N LEU A 8 10.55 7.23 -29.95
CA LEU A 8 9.22 7.29 -30.55
C LEU A 8 8.75 8.75 -30.63
N VAL A 9 8.47 9.20 -31.86
CA VAL A 9 7.87 10.50 -32.17
C VAL A 9 6.35 10.32 -32.17
N HIS A 10 5.64 10.93 -31.23
CA HIS A 10 4.17 11.01 -31.27
C HIS A 10 3.73 12.31 -31.95
N ARG A 11 2.93 12.13 -33.01
CA ARG A 11 2.23 13.16 -33.78
C ARG A 11 0.86 13.42 -33.10
N PRO A 12 0.47 14.67 -32.83
CA PRO A 12 -0.86 14.96 -32.28
C PRO A 12 -1.92 14.91 -33.38
N THR A 13 -3.01 14.17 -33.13
CA THR A 13 -4.21 14.17 -33.98
C THR A 13 -5.22 15.13 -33.36
N SER A 14 -5.47 16.24 -34.06
CA SER A 14 -6.50 17.22 -33.74
C SER A 14 -7.89 16.65 -34.06
N ALA A 15 -8.83 16.72 -33.12
CA ALA A 15 -10.24 16.43 -33.35
C ALA A 15 -11.03 17.74 -33.41
N THR A 16 -11.73 17.88 -34.52
CA THR A 16 -12.46 19.06 -34.99
C THR A 16 -13.82 19.21 -34.30
N LEU A 17 -14.11 20.44 -33.87
CA LEU A 17 -15.42 20.95 -33.44
C LEU A 17 -16.46 20.84 -34.57
N LEU A 18 -17.64 20.28 -34.27
CA LEU A 18 -18.85 20.44 -35.07
C LEU A 18 -19.93 21.12 -34.23
N HIS A 19 -20.12 22.39 -34.53
CA HIS A 19 -21.27 23.21 -34.15
C HIS A 19 -22.41 22.92 -35.14
N GLN A 20 -23.65 22.77 -34.68
CA GLN A 20 -24.80 23.16 -35.49
C GLN A 20 -25.96 23.68 -34.62
N PRO A 21 -26.61 24.79 -35.00
CA PRO A 21 -27.60 25.50 -34.21
C PRO A 21 -29.03 25.02 -34.51
N THR A 22 -29.94 25.27 -33.58
CA THR A 22 -31.39 25.20 -33.83
C THR A 22 -32.02 26.51 -33.38
N ASP A 23 -32.71 27.13 -34.33
CA ASP A 23 -33.46 28.37 -34.23
C ASP A 23 -34.77 28.13 -35.05
N PRO A 24 -35.77 29.04 -35.03
CA PRO A 24 -37.08 28.78 -34.43
C PRO A 24 -38.25 28.67 -35.45
N SER A 25 -39.42 28.18 -35.01
CA SER A 25 -40.72 28.32 -35.70
C SER A 25 -41.77 28.77 -34.67
N SER A 26 -42.37 29.96 -34.72
CA SER A 26 -43.36 30.48 -35.68
C SER A 26 -44.65 29.63 -35.80
N SER A 27 -45.72 30.11 -35.18
CA SER A 27 -47.09 30.14 -35.73
C SER A 27 -48.05 30.80 -34.72
N GLN A 28 -48.49 32.02 -35.05
CA GLN A 28 -49.81 32.55 -34.72
C GLN A 28 -50.87 31.84 -35.59
N PRO A 29 -52.14 31.92 -35.21
CA PRO A 29 -53.02 32.83 -35.95
C PRO A 29 -53.90 33.73 -35.07
N ASP A 30 -54.25 34.85 -35.71
CA ASP A 30 -55.21 35.89 -35.36
C ASP A 30 -56.61 35.36 -35.01
N ASP A 31 -57.29 36.11 -34.13
CA ASP A 31 -58.63 36.65 -34.38
C ASP A 31 -58.92 37.81 -33.39
N GLY A 32 -59.18 39.01 -33.93
CA GLY A 32 -59.87 40.10 -33.22
C GLY A 32 -61.37 40.10 -33.54
N PRO A 33 -62.15 41.19 -33.34
CA PRO A 33 -61.91 42.42 -32.56
C PRO A 33 -63.15 42.85 -31.71
N SER A 34 -62.98 43.73 -30.70
CA SER A 34 -64.00 44.74 -30.34
C SER A 34 -63.53 45.72 -29.24
N VAL A 35 -63.37 46.99 -29.66
CA VAL A 35 -63.41 48.26 -28.88
C VAL A 35 -64.91 48.67 -28.75
N PRO A 36 -65.44 49.60 -27.88
CA PRO A 36 -64.91 50.64 -26.94
C PRO A 36 -65.62 50.63 -25.54
N PRO A 37 -65.66 51.69 -24.67
CA PRO A 37 -64.92 52.97 -24.60
C PRO A 37 -64.25 53.29 -23.24
N SER A 38 -63.39 54.31 -23.30
CA SER A 38 -63.01 55.27 -22.25
C SER A 38 -64.03 55.50 -21.12
N GLN A 39 -63.57 55.40 -19.87
CA GLN A 39 -64.07 56.17 -18.73
C GLN A 39 -62.99 56.29 -17.64
N HIS A 40 -62.63 57.54 -17.31
CA HIS A 40 -61.95 57.94 -16.08
C HIS A 40 -62.88 57.70 -14.87
N PRO A 41 -62.32 57.30 -13.73
CA PRO A 41 -62.66 58.02 -12.51
C PRO A 41 -61.44 58.31 -11.62
N THR A 42 -61.43 59.56 -11.16
CA THR A 42 -60.82 60.10 -9.94
C THR A 42 -61.46 59.53 -8.67
N GLY A 43 -60.68 59.46 -7.59
CA GLY A 43 -61.13 59.27 -6.20
C GLY A 43 -60.61 57.95 -5.61
N GLN A 44 -59.56 57.97 -4.79
CA GLN A 44 -59.67 57.92 -3.32
C GLN A 44 -60.61 56.80 -2.85
N ASP A 45 -60.04 55.69 -2.36
CA ASP A 45 -60.27 55.16 -1.02
C ASP A 45 -59.42 53.89 -0.80
N GLY A 46 -59.11 53.60 0.47
CA GLY A 46 -58.03 52.72 0.92
C GLY A 46 -58.01 51.31 0.30
N GLU A 47 -56.84 50.96 -0.25
CA GLU A 47 -56.52 49.61 -0.71
C GLU A 47 -56.34 48.69 0.52
N GLU A 48 -57.42 48.00 0.88
CA GLU A 48 -57.39 46.89 1.82
C GLU A 48 -56.54 45.78 1.18
N ILE A 49 -55.34 45.56 1.73
CA ILE A 49 -54.37 44.56 1.26
C ILE A 49 -55.02 43.17 1.41
N ILE A 50 -55.57 42.64 0.32
CA ILE A 50 -56.01 41.25 0.25
C ILE A 50 -54.76 40.38 0.40
N HIS A 51 -54.59 39.81 1.59
CA HIS A 51 -53.58 38.79 1.88
C HIS A 51 -53.82 37.58 0.97
N ARG A 52 -53.14 37.53 -0.18
CA ARG A 52 -53.05 36.31 -0.97
C ARG A 52 -52.34 35.25 -0.12
N PRO A 53 -52.89 34.01 -0.02
CA PRO A 53 -52.20 32.92 0.67
C PRO A 53 -50.80 32.77 0.09
N GLY A 54 -49.82 32.67 0.99
CA GLY A 54 -48.40 32.81 0.67
C GLY A 54 -47.97 32.01 -0.55
N SER A 55 -47.23 32.65 -1.44
CA SER A 55 -46.42 31.92 -2.41
C SER A 55 -45.55 30.96 -1.61
N GLY A 56 -45.70 29.65 -1.82
CA GLY A 56 -44.89 28.64 -1.16
C GLY A 56 -43.39 28.84 -1.35
N PRO A 57 -42.55 27.92 -0.82
CA PRO A 57 -41.10 28.03 -0.95
C PRO A 57 -40.68 28.34 -2.39
N SER A 58 -39.79 29.32 -2.55
CA SER A 58 -39.29 29.71 -3.86
C SER A 58 -38.66 28.50 -4.56
N ILE A 59 -38.78 28.40 -5.89
CA ILE A 59 -38.09 27.37 -6.67
C ILE A 59 -36.58 27.37 -6.35
N GLN A 60 -36.01 28.55 -6.09
CA GLN A 60 -34.61 28.70 -5.69
C GLN A 60 -34.31 28.07 -4.32
N ASP A 61 -35.25 28.12 -3.37
CA ASP A 61 -35.11 27.50 -2.05
C ASP A 61 -35.13 25.96 -2.19
N VAL A 62 -36.03 25.43 -3.02
CA VAL A 62 -36.09 23.99 -3.32
C VAL A 62 -34.82 23.50 -4.01
N LEU A 63 -34.31 24.24 -4.99
CA LEU A 63 -33.04 23.91 -5.67
C LEU A 63 -31.84 23.97 -4.72
N SER A 64 -31.78 24.98 -3.85
CA SER A 64 -30.72 25.13 -2.85
C SER A 64 -30.78 24.00 -1.81
N LEU A 65 -31.98 23.63 -1.37
CA LEU A 65 -32.18 22.51 -0.44
C LEU A 65 -31.75 21.18 -1.07
N ALA A 66 -32.11 20.94 -2.33
CA ALA A 66 -31.68 19.76 -3.07
C ALA A 66 -30.15 19.72 -3.19
N ALA A 67 -29.51 20.83 -3.55
CA ALA A 67 -28.05 20.93 -3.66
C ALA A 67 -27.36 20.67 -2.30
N ILE A 68 -27.84 21.27 -1.21
CA ILE A 68 -27.31 21.02 0.14
C ILE A 68 -27.49 19.56 0.54
N THR A 69 -28.64 18.96 0.25
CA THR A 69 -28.91 17.55 0.54
C THR A 69 -27.94 16.63 -0.20
N ILE A 70 -27.67 16.91 -1.48
CA ILE A 70 -26.65 16.19 -2.26
C ILE A 70 -25.28 16.36 -1.60
N MET A 71 -24.87 17.60 -1.29
CA MET A 71 -23.58 17.92 -0.66
C MET A 71 -23.40 17.28 0.73
N LEU A 72 -24.50 17.07 1.45
CA LEU A 72 -24.53 16.36 2.73
C LEU A 72 -24.45 14.84 2.54
N ALA A 73 -25.16 14.28 1.56
CA ALA A 73 -25.32 12.83 1.41
C ALA A 73 -24.14 12.16 0.67
N TRP A 74 -23.55 12.79 -0.35
CA TRP A 74 -22.54 12.14 -1.19
C TRP A 74 -21.28 11.69 -0.42
N PRO A 75 -20.72 12.43 0.56
CA PRO A 75 -19.51 11.98 1.25
C PRO A 75 -19.78 10.71 2.06
N TRP A 76 -20.94 10.63 2.69
CA TRP A 76 -21.39 9.46 3.45
C TRP A 76 -21.69 8.27 2.53
N ALA A 77 -22.34 8.51 1.39
CA ALA A 77 -22.61 7.47 0.40
C ALA A 77 -21.30 6.89 -0.16
N PHE A 78 -20.34 7.75 -0.49
CA PHE A 78 -19.01 7.34 -0.95
C PHE A 78 -18.27 6.55 0.15
N PHE A 79 -18.20 7.08 1.37
CA PHE A 79 -17.59 6.38 2.51
C PHE A 79 -18.22 5.00 2.72
N GLY A 80 -19.55 4.91 2.75
CA GLY A 80 -20.28 3.66 2.93
C GLY A 80 -20.00 2.66 1.80
N ALA A 81 -19.96 3.12 0.55
CA ALA A 81 -19.64 2.28 -0.61
C ALA A 81 -18.22 1.72 -0.55
N VAL A 82 -17.23 2.53 -0.16
CA VAL A 82 -15.83 2.09 0.00
C VAL A 82 -15.68 1.17 1.20
N TRP A 83 -16.37 1.47 2.32
CA TRP A 83 -16.35 0.68 3.55
C TRP A 83 -16.90 -0.74 3.33
N ILE A 84 -18.09 -0.86 2.73
CA ILE A 84 -18.75 -2.16 2.48
C ILE A 84 -17.91 -3.05 1.57
N ARG A 85 -17.14 -2.46 0.64
CA ARG A 85 -16.29 -3.20 -0.30
C ARG A 85 -14.88 -3.51 0.23
N GLY A 86 -14.54 -3.07 1.46
CA GLY A 86 -13.18 -3.20 1.98
C GLY A 86 -12.15 -2.46 1.13
N GLY A 87 -12.53 -1.29 0.60
CA GLY A 87 -11.77 -0.52 -0.37
C GLY A 87 -12.24 -0.72 -1.82
N VAL A 88 -11.93 0.24 -2.68
CA VAL A 88 -12.24 0.22 -4.11
C VAL A 88 -10.94 0.42 -4.88
N GLN A 89 -10.51 -0.62 -5.59
CA GLN A 89 -9.32 -0.59 -6.44
C GLN A 89 -9.58 0.27 -7.69
N LEU A 90 -8.61 1.11 -8.05
CA LEU A 90 -8.63 1.85 -9.31
C LEU A 90 -8.40 0.93 -10.51
N SER A 91 -8.91 1.31 -11.68
CA SER A 91 -8.51 0.66 -12.94
C SER A 91 -6.98 0.77 -13.13
N ASN A 92 -6.36 -0.23 -13.75
CA ASN A 92 -4.89 -0.28 -13.90
C ASN A 92 -4.29 0.97 -14.54
N HIS A 93 -4.96 1.53 -15.54
CA HIS A 93 -4.52 2.77 -16.18
C HIS A 93 -4.51 3.94 -15.20
N MET A 94 -5.56 4.10 -14.39
CA MET A 94 -5.63 5.15 -13.38
C MET A 94 -4.65 4.90 -12.23
N ALA A 95 -4.53 3.67 -11.75
CA ALA A 95 -3.57 3.30 -10.72
C ALA A 95 -2.14 3.65 -11.15
N LYS A 96 -1.79 3.32 -12.41
CA LYS A 96 -0.50 3.69 -13.01
C LYS A 96 -0.32 5.21 -13.09
N VAL A 97 -1.31 5.96 -13.56
CA VAL A 97 -1.24 7.43 -13.62
C VAL A 97 -1.01 8.03 -12.23
N VAL A 98 -1.71 7.51 -11.21
CA VAL A 98 -1.59 7.96 -9.82
C VAL A 98 -0.19 7.68 -9.27
N THR A 99 0.33 6.47 -9.48
CA THR A 99 1.67 6.07 -9.01
C THR A 99 2.79 6.81 -9.74
N ASP A 100 2.67 6.98 -11.07
CA ASP A 100 3.68 7.64 -11.89
C ASP A 100 3.67 9.18 -11.69
N ASN A 101 2.53 9.77 -11.31
CA ASN A 101 2.35 11.22 -11.20
C ASN A 101 1.63 11.63 -9.88
N PRO A 102 2.22 11.37 -8.70
CA PRO A 102 1.56 11.64 -7.42
C PRO A 102 1.29 13.13 -7.19
N HIS A 103 2.20 14.01 -7.65
CA HIS A 103 2.02 15.47 -7.55
C HIS A 103 0.87 15.98 -8.41
N ALA A 104 0.76 15.51 -9.66
CA ALA A 104 -0.33 15.90 -10.57
C ALA A 104 -1.68 15.39 -10.04
N THR A 105 -1.71 14.17 -9.52
CA THR A 105 -2.90 13.59 -8.88
C THR A 105 -3.33 14.41 -7.68
N THR A 106 -2.39 14.74 -6.78
CA THR A 106 -2.67 15.55 -5.59
C THR A 106 -3.18 16.93 -5.97
N TYR A 107 -2.57 17.57 -6.96
CA TYR A 107 -3.01 18.86 -7.49
C TYR A 107 -4.45 18.79 -8.02
N PHE A 108 -4.76 17.79 -8.85
CA PHE A 108 -6.09 17.61 -9.43
C PHE A 108 -7.15 17.33 -8.37
N VAL A 109 -6.86 16.46 -7.39
CA VAL A 109 -7.76 16.19 -6.26
C VAL A 109 -7.98 17.45 -5.43
N THR A 110 -6.91 18.22 -5.15
CA THR A 110 -7.01 19.49 -4.41
C THR A 110 -7.83 20.53 -5.15
N LEU A 111 -7.73 20.58 -6.49
CA LEU A 111 -8.55 21.45 -7.32
C LEU A 111 -10.04 21.10 -7.20
N ILE A 112 -10.39 19.80 -7.30
CA ILE A 112 -11.76 19.32 -7.10
C ILE A 112 -12.25 19.68 -5.68
N CYS A 113 -11.42 19.46 -4.66
CA CYS A 113 -11.75 19.80 -3.27
C CYS A 113 -11.98 21.30 -3.07
N SER A 114 -11.21 22.14 -3.75
CA SER A 114 -11.39 23.59 -3.72
C SER A 114 -12.72 24.01 -4.34
N ILE A 115 -13.12 23.38 -5.46
CA ILE A 115 -14.42 23.61 -6.09
C ILE A 115 -15.56 23.18 -5.18
N ILE A 116 -15.47 21.98 -4.58
CA ILE A 116 -16.46 21.45 -3.62
C ILE A 116 -16.58 22.38 -2.40
N SER A 117 -15.46 22.87 -1.87
CA SER A 117 -15.43 23.81 -0.75
C SER A 117 -16.09 25.14 -1.12
N MET A 118 -15.81 25.67 -2.33
CA MET A 118 -16.45 26.89 -2.84
C MET A 118 -17.97 26.73 -2.98
N ILE A 119 -18.45 25.61 -3.54
CA ILE A 119 -19.88 25.31 -3.66
C ILE A 119 -20.52 25.21 -2.27
N THR A 120 -19.88 24.49 -1.35
CA THR A 120 -20.36 24.34 0.04
C THR A 120 -20.45 25.70 0.73
N GLY A 121 -19.44 26.55 0.60
CA GLY A 121 -19.43 27.90 1.16
C GLY A 121 -20.50 28.82 0.55
N ALA A 122 -20.74 28.72 -0.76
CA ALA A 122 -21.80 29.46 -1.45
C ALA A 122 -23.19 29.01 -1.00
N LEU A 123 -23.46 27.70 -0.94
CA LEU A 123 -24.72 27.15 -0.46
C LEU A 123 -24.97 27.50 1.01
N PHE A 124 -23.95 27.40 1.86
CA PHE A 124 -24.04 27.84 3.25
C PHE A 124 -24.38 29.34 3.35
N SER A 125 -23.69 30.18 2.57
CA SER A 125 -23.96 31.63 2.56
C SER A 125 -25.38 31.95 2.09
N LEU A 126 -25.87 31.27 1.05
CA LEU A 126 -27.25 31.43 0.55
C LEU A 126 -28.28 31.01 1.61
N ALA A 127 -28.07 29.87 2.27
CA ALA A 127 -28.93 29.39 3.34
C ALA A 127 -29.00 30.39 4.51
N ILE A 128 -27.85 30.95 4.93
CA ILE A 128 -27.79 31.95 6.00
C ILE A 128 -28.44 33.28 5.59
N ILE A 129 -28.25 33.74 4.35
CA ILE A 129 -28.90 34.97 3.85
C ILE A 129 -30.42 34.78 3.83
N ARG A 130 -30.90 33.64 3.32
CA ARG A 130 -32.33 33.34 3.25
C ARG A 130 -32.93 33.26 4.66
N PHE A 131 -32.26 32.55 5.57
CA PHE A 131 -32.64 32.50 6.97
C PHE A 131 -32.67 33.89 7.61
N ALA A 132 -31.69 34.75 7.34
CA ALA A 132 -31.65 36.11 7.85
C ALA A 132 -32.81 36.98 7.34
N GLN A 133 -33.13 36.90 6.05
CA GLN A 133 -34.25 37.62 5.44
C GLN A 133 -35.58 37.23 6.07
N GLU A 134 -35.82 35.93 6.25
CA GLU A 134 -37.04 35.42 6.88
C GLU A 134 -37.08 35.72 8.38
N LEU A 135 -35.94 35.70 9.06
CA LEU A 135 -35.87 36.06 10.48
C LEU A 135 -36.17 37.56 10.70
N VAL A 136 -35.63 38.44 9.85
CA VAL A 136 -35.82 39.89 9.94
C VAL A 136 -37.25 40.30 9.65
N THR A 137 -37.90 39.59 8.73
CA THR A 137 -39.31 39.85 8.40
C THR A 137 -40.26 39.33 9.47
N HIS A 138 -39.92 38.23 10.14
CA HIS A 138 -40.73 37.64 11.19
C HIS A 138 -40.61 38.34 12.56
N TYR A 139 -39.41 38.75 12.95
CA TYR A 139 -39.15 39.34 14.26
C TYR A 139 -38.86 40.84 14.14
N THR A 140 -39.88 41.65 13.85
CA THR A 140 -39.78 43.10 14.02
C THR A 140 -40.14 43.49 15.46
N PRO A 141 -39.25 44.15 16.21
CA PRO A 141 -37.95 44.70 15.79
C PRO A 141 -36.76 43.75 16.02
N THR A 142 -35.89 43.60 15.01
CA THR A 142 -34.68 42.75 15.12
C THR A 142 -33.56 43.46 15.88
N ARG A 143 -33.00 42.78 16.88
CA ARG A 143 -31.82 43.30 17.61
C ARG A 143 -30.57 43.35 16.71
N PRO A 144 -29.76 44.42 16.77
CA PRO A 144 -28.51 44.53 16.01
C PRO A 144 -27.55 43.36 16.20
N PHE A 145 -27.57 42.73 17.38
CA PHE A 145 -26.77 41.55 17.69
C PHE A 145 -27.02 40.38 16.71
N HIS A 146 -28.28 40.03 16.43
CA HIS A 146 -28.61 38.90 15.56
C HIS A 146 -28.19 39.16 14.11
N LEU A 147 -28.35 40.41 13.64
CA LEU A 147 -27.88 40.80 12.32
C LEU A 147 -26.37 40.68 12.19
N ARG A 148 -25.61 41.13 13.20
CA ARG A 148 -24.13 40.98 13.24
C ARG A 148 -23.70 39.52 13.25
N VAL A 149 -24.36 38.67 14.03
CA VAL A 149 -24.09 37.23 14.09
C VAL A 149 -24.32 36.58 12.72
N LEU A 150 -25.44 36.88 12.05
CA LEU A 150 -25.77 36.31 10.74
C LEU A 150 -24.81 36.80 9.65
N LEU A 151 -24.46 38.09 9.69
CA LEU A 151 -23.45 38.66 8.80
C LEU A 151 -22.08 37.99 9.02
N ALA A 152 -21.73 37.70 10.27
CA ALA A 152 -20.50 36.99 10.62
C ALA A 152 -20.50 35.53 10.16
N PHE A 153 -21.62 34.82 10.26
CA PHE A 153 -21.74 33.47 9.67
C PHE A 153 -21.56 33.51 8.15
N ARG A 154 -22.19 34.47 7.46
CA ARG A 154 -22.06 34.65 6.02
C ARG A 154 -20.61 34.87 5.59
N HIS A 155 -19.89 35.77 6.28
CA HIS A 155 -18.52 36.12 5.91
C HIS A 155 -17.45 35.24 6.55
N GLN A 156 -17.84 34.36 7.49
CA GLN A 156 -16.92 33.50 8.24
C GLN A 156 -15.84 34.31 8.98
N THR A 157 -16.21 35.51 9.46
CA THR A 157 -15.31 36.42 10.17
C THR A 157 -15.78 36.65 11.59
N TRP A 158 -14.83 36.93 12.49
CA TRP A 158 -15.14 37.27 13.88
C TRP A 158 -15.50 38.76 14.00
N PRO A 159 -16.76 39.13 14.25
CA PRO A 159 -17.21 40.53 14.16
C PRO A 159 -16.92 41.34 15.44
N TRP A 160 -16.55 40.70 16.56
CA TRP A 160 -16.38 41.36 17.85
C TRP A 160 -14.94 41.84 18.14
N GLY A 161 -14.01 41.66 17.20
CA GLY A 161 -12.61 42.08 17.36
C GLY A 161 -11.85 41.35 18.48
N LYS A 162 -10.62 41.80 18.78
CA LYS A 162 -9.71 41.15 19.76
C LYS A 162 -9.92 41.61 21.22
N SER A 163 -10.87 42.50 21.49
CA SER A 163 -11.00 43.12 22.82
C SER A 163 -11.69 42.19 23.82
N VAL A 164 -11.02 41.87 24.93
CA VAL A 164 -11.54 41.05 26.04
C VAL A 164 -12.81 41.66 26.66
N LYS A 165 -12.95 43.00 26.63
CA LYS A 165 -14.17 43.68 27.10
C LYS A 165 -15.40 43.32 26.26
N LYS A 166 -15.23 43.15 24.94
CA LYS A 166 -16.28 42.70 24.02
C LYS A 166 -16.59 41.20 24.14
N ALA A 167 -15.64 40.39 24.61
CA ALA A 167 -15.87 38.97 24.90
C ALA A 167 -16.76 38.79 26.14
N LYS A 168 -16.61 39.62 27.18
CA LYS A 168 -17.49 39.59 28.36
C LYS A 168 -18.96 39.84 28.02
N TYR A 169 -19.22 40.70 27.02
CA TYR A 169 -20.56 40.96 26.48
C TYR A 169 -21.21 39.71 25.84
N LEU A 170 -20.41 38.80 25.27
CA LEU A 170 -20.91 37.56 24.66
C LEU A 170 -21.28 36.48 25.68
N ILE A 171 -20.70 36.51 26.87
CA ILE A 171 -20.92 35.53 27.94
C ILE A 171 -22.28 35.77 28.64
N HIS A 172 -22.83 36.97 28.55
CA HIS A 172 -24.10 37.31 29.20
C HIS A 172 -25.33 36.86 28.38
N ARG A 173 -26.33 36.25 29.07
CA ARG A 173 -27.74 36.16 28.65
C ARG A 173 -27.98 35.53 27.25
N ASN A 174 -27.88 34.20 27.12
CA ASN A 174 -28.18 33.41 25.90
C ASN A 174 -27.45 33.82 24.59
N ARG A 175 -26.49 34.76 24.65
CA ARG A 175 -25.71 35.25 23.49
C ARG A 175 -24.44 34.45 23.19
N TRP A 176 -24.03 33.59 24.12
CA TRP A 176 -22.80 32.80 23.99
C TRP A 176 -22.95 31.66 22.97
N TRP A 177 -24.16 31.09 22.83
CA TRP A 177 -24.40 29.94 21.94
C TRP A 177 -24.15 30.27 20.46
N PRO A 178 -24.68 31.38 19.90
CA PRO A 178 -24.36 31.79 18.54
C PRO A 178 -22.87 32.14 18.35
N ALA A 179 -22.20 32.67 19.39
CA ALA A 179 -20.77 32.94 19.33
C ALA A 179 -19.93 31.65 19.28
N VAL A 180 -20.28 30.63 20.06
CA VAL A 180 -19.64 29.31 20.01
C VAL A 180 -19.87 28.64 18.66
N LEU A 181 -21.11 28.65 18.15
CA LEU A 181 -21.42 28.11 16.83
C LEU A 181 -20.63 28.82 15.72
N LEU A 182 -20.45 30.13 15.82
CA LEU A 182 -19.62 30.89 14.88
C LEU A 182 -18.15 30.47 14.96
N ILE A 183 -17.59 30.30 16.16
CA ILE A 183 -16.21 29.81 16.33
C ILE A 183 -16.05 28.43 15.71
N VAL A 184 -16.97 27.50 16.00
CA VAL A 184 -16.96 26.16 15.40
C VAL A 184 -17.02 26.29 13.87
N CYS A 185 -17.90 27.13 13.34
CA CYS A 185 -18.04 27.36 11.90
C CYS A 185 -16.73 27.88 11.28
N ILE A 186 -16.12 28.92 11.85
CA ILE A 186 -14.85 29.51 11.40
C ILE A 186 -13.72 28.48 11.44
N LEU A 187 -13.65 27.66 12.49
CA LEU A 187 -12.63 26.62 12.61
C LEU A 187 -12.87 25.46 11.63
N THR A 188 -14.13 25.16 11.31
CA THR A 188 -14.49 24.02 10.45
C THR A 188 -14.25 24.31 8.96
N PHE A 189 -14.47 25.55 8.51
CA PHE A 189 -14.33 25.93 7.10
C PHE A 189 -12.95 25.64 6.48
N PRO A 190 -11.81 26.00 7.12
CA PRO A 190 -10.47 25.65 6.62
C PRO A 190 -10.26 24.13 6.47
N HIS A 191 -10.94 23.32 7.29
CA HIS A 191 -10.82 21.88 7.25
C HIS A 191 -11.68 21.21 6.17
N LEU A 192 -12.55 21.94 5.46
CA LEU A 192 -13.36 21.37 4.38
C LEU A 192 -12.49 20.77 3.28
N ILE A 193 -11.48 21.50 2.81
CA ILE A 193 -10.58 21.04 1.73
C ILE A 193 -9.82 19.79 2.18
N SER A 194 -9.23 19.82 3.37
CA SER A 194 -8.50 18.67 3.92
C SER A 194 -9.41 17.44 4.07
N SER A 195 -10.63 17.64 4.57
CA SER A 195 -11.63 16.58 4.77
C SER A 195 -12.02 15.91 3.46
N THR A 196 -12.34 16.72 2.44
CA THR A 196 -12.70 16.19 1.12
C THR A 196 -11.50 15.58 0.39
N ALA A 197 -10.31 16.15 0.57
CA ALA A 197 -9.08 15.63 -0.04
C ALA A 197 -8.73 14.26 0.55
N SER A 198 -8.86 14.08 1.86
CA SER A 198 -8.64 12.77 2.51
C SER A 198 -9.64 11.71 2.07
N LEU A 199 -10.85 12.09 1.62
CA LEU A 199 -11.85 11.17 1.10
C LEU A 199 -11.60 10.81 -0.37
N LEU A 200 -11.23 11.80 -1.19
CA LEU A 200 -11.10 11.66 -2.64
C LEU A 200 -9.71 11.22 -3.10
N SER A 201 -8.67 11.44 -2.29
CA SER A 201 -7.30 11.04 -2.65
C SER A 201 -7.18 9.52 -2.66
N PRO A 202 -6.75 8.92 -3.78
CA PRO A 202 -6.41 7.51 -3.79
C PRO A 202 -5.17 7.28 -2.91
N ILE A 203 -5.18 6.19 -2.17
CA ILE A 203 -4.09 5.72 -1.33
C ILE A 203 -3.74 4.28 -1.70
N THR A 204 -2.54 3.86 -1.30
CA THR A 204 -2.18 2.45 -1.33
C THR A 204 -2.78 1.73 -0.13
N PHE A 205 -3.35 0.55 -0.36
CA PHE A 205 -3.88 -0.27 0.73
C PHE A 205 -3.69 -1.76 0.43
N ASN A 206 -3.55 -2.55 1.50
CA ASN A 206 -3.35 -3.98 1.40
C ASN A 206 -4.67 -4.71 1.23
N ARG A 207 -4.67 -5.71 0.36
CA ARG A 207 -5.73 -6.70 0.23
C ARG A 207 -5.18 -8.08 0.48
N THR A 208 -6.02 -8.92 1.06
CA THR A 208 -5.70 -10.33 1.33
C THR A 208 -6.64 -11.20 0.53
N ALA A 209 -6.13 -12.25 -0.09
CA ALA A 209 -6.94 -13.25 -0.79
C ALA A 209 -6.39 -14.64 -0.52
N ASP A 210 -7.29 -15.62 -0.43
CA ASP A 210 -6.90 -17.01 -0.24
C ASP A 210 -6.34 -17.57 -1.55
N LEU A 211 -5.30 -18.40 -1.41
CA LEU A 211 -4.70 -19.14 -2.49
C LEU A 211 -4.94 -20.64 -2.28
N THR A 212 -5.30 -21.31 -3.36
CA THR A 212 -5.48 -22.76 -3.40
C THR A 212 -4.79 -23.31 -4.63
N GLY A 213 -4.12 -24.45 -4.49
CA GLY A 213 -3.44 -25.15 -5.57
C GLY A 213 -3.31 -26.63 -5.23
N THR A 214 -2.55 -27.37 -6.04
CA THR A 214 -2.34 -28.81 -5.82
C THR A 214 -0.89 -29.20 -6.08
N GLU A 215 -0.35 -30.12 -5.29
CA GLU A 215 0.98 -30.68 -5.54
C GLU A 215 0.97 -32.20 -5.36
N ILE A 216 2.08 -32.85 -5.72
CA ILE A 216 2.28 -34.28 -5.48
C ILE A 216 2.40 -34.54 -3.98
N ASP A 217 1.73 -35.59 -3.52
CA ASP A 217 1.83 -36.05 -2.13
C ASP A 217 2.74 -37.28 -2.02
N PHE A 218 3.89 -37.13 -1.37
CA PHE A 218 4.81 -38.25 -1.08
C PHE A 218 4.41 -39.06 0.17
N SER A 219 3.42 -38.59 0.93
CA SER A 219 2.82 -39.28 2.08
C SER A 219 1.52 -40.02 1.75
N GLY A 220 1.10 -40.01 0.47
CA GLY A 220 -0.11 -40.66 0.00
C GLY A 220 -0.01 -42.18 -0.04
N VAL A 221 -0.69 -42.87 0.89
CA VAL A 221 -0.65 -44.35 1.06
C VAL A 221 -0.97 -45.16 -0.21
N ASN A 222 -1.75 -44.60 -1.13
CA ASN A 222 -2.20 -45.28 -2.35
C ASN A 222 -1.39 -44.90 -3.61
N CYS A 223 -0.23 -44.26 -3.42
CA CYS A 223 0.58 -43.73 -4.52
C CYS A 223 1.79 -44.58 -4.87
N GLN A 224 2.12 -45.54 -4.01
CA GLN A 224 3.28 -46.41 -4.17
C GLN A 224 3.28 -47.16 -5.51
N ASP A 225 2.14 -47.75 -5.90
CA ASP A 225 2.03 -48.47 -7.17
C ASP A 225 2.28 -47.57 -8.39
N TRP A 226 1.80 -46.31 -8.32
CA TRP A 226 2.02 -45.33 -9.38
C TRP A 226 3.49 -44.92 -9.48
N PHE A 227 4.13 -44.62 -8.34
CA PHE A 227 5.56 -44.31 -8.31
C PHE A 227 6.40 -45.47 -8.87
N ASN A 228 6.13 -46.70 -8.43
CA ASN A 228 6.84 -47.90 -8.89
C ASN A 228 6.64 -48.17 -10.39
N SER A 229 5.47 -47.83 -10.93
CA SER A 229 5.17 -47.99 -12.37
C SER A 229 5.82 -46.91 -13.25
N ASN A 230 6.27 -45.80 -12.64
CA ASN A 230 6.87 -44.66 -13.34
C ASN A 230 8.29 -44.39 -12.82
N ASN A 231 9.10 -45.46 -12.71
CA ASN A 231 10.49 -45.34 -12.27
C ASN A 231 11.27 -44.33 -13.11
N LEU A 232 12.05 -43.50 -12.43
CA LEU A 232 12.90 -42.50 -13.08
C LEU A 232 14.08 -43.19 -13.75
N SER A 233 14.28 -42.92 -15.05
CA SER A 233 15.43 -43.40 -15.82
C SER A 233 16.59 -42.40 -15.74
N ASN A 234 17.80 -42.84 -15.39
CA ASN A 234 18.99 -41.99 -15.40
C ASN A 234 19.65 -41.95 -16.80
N ASN A 235 18.90 -41.50 -17.81
CA ASN A 235 19.39 -41.45 -19.20
C ASN A 235 20.04 -40.10 -19.58
N CYS A 236 20.03 -39.13 -18.66
CA CYS A 236 20.67 -37.80 -18.78
C CYS A 236 20.27 -36.99 -20.04
N ASP A 237 19.04 -37.17 -20.50
CA ASP A 237 18.48 -36.45 -21.64
C ASP A 237 17.73 -35.18 -21.19
N TYR A 238 17.85 -34.13 -22.00
CA TYR A 238 17.01 -32.94 -21.87
C TYR A 238 15.65 -33.16 -22.52
N ALA A 239 14.59 -32.78 -21.81
CA ALA A 239 13.22 -32.81 -22.26
C ALA A 239 12.52 -31.45 -22.02
N LEU A 240 11.38 -31.25 -22.67
CA LEU A 240 10.56 -30.05 -22.51
C LEU A 240 9.21 -30.43 -21.90
N TYR A 241 8.84 -29.77 -20.79
CA TYR A 241 7.50 -29.86 -20.21
C TYR A 241 6.90 -28.46 -20.13
N LYS A 242 5.77 -28.24 -20.83
CA LYS A 242 5.11 -26.91 -20.96
C LYS A 242 6.09 -25.77 -21.30
N ASN A 243 7.00 -26.01 -22.25
CA ASN A 243 8.06 -25.09 -22.70
C ASN A 243 9.16 -24.78 -21.67
N VAL A 244 9.24 -25.52 -20.56
CA VAL A 244 10.35 -25.44 -19.61
C VAL A 244 11.28 -26.63 -19.85
N PRO A 245 12.58 -26.38 -20.15
CA PRO A 245 13.55 -27.46 -20.27
C PRO A 245 13.87 -28.04 -18.89
N TYR A 246 13.99 -29.36 -18.82
CA TYR A 246 14.45 -30.10 -17.65
C TYR A 246 15.28 -31.30 -18.14
N THR A 247 16.03 -31.91 -17.23
CA THR A 247 16.82 -33.12 -17.50
C THR A 247 16.22 -34.27 -16.72
N ASN A 248 16.24 -35.49 -17.25
CA ASN A 248 15.72 -36.66 -16.55
C ASN A 248 16.74 -37.30 -15.57
N CYS A 249 17.98 -36.81 -15.51
CA CYS A 249 18.97 -37.26 -14.54
C CYS A 249 18.85 -36.58 -13.18
N LEU A 250 19.39 -37.25 -12.17
CA LEU A 250 19.50 -36.74 -10.80
C LEU A 250 20.98 -36.49 -10.50
N GLY A 251 21.30 -35.40 -9.79
CA GLY A 251 22.66 -35.08 -9.37
C GLY A 251 23.63 -34.53 -10.44
N GLU A 252 23.63 -35.07 -11.67
CA GLU A 252 24.66 -34.78 -12.67
C GLU A 252 24.54 -33.37 -13.29
N ASN A 253 23.55 -33.15 -14.16
CA ASN A 253 23.37 -31.89 -14.89
C ASN A 253 22.91 -30.72 -13.98
N GLN A 254 22.56 -31.02 -12.73
CA GLN A 254 22.10 -30.04 -11.74
C GLN A 254 23.14 -29.74 -10.66
N MET A 255 24.36 -30.27 -10.78
CA MET A 255 25.36 -30.22 -9.71
C MET A 255 25.58 -28.82 -9.11
N VAL A 256 25.50 -27.75 -9.91
CA VAL A 256 25.58 -26.37 -9.38
C VAL A 256 24.44 -26.08 -8.41
N ASP A 257 23.19 -26.30 -8.83
CA ASP A 257 22.01 -26.08 -8.00
C ASP A 257 22.01 -27.00 -6.76
N VAL A 258 22.45 -28.25 -6.91
CA VAL A 258 22.59 -29.22 -5.81
C VAL A 258 23.58 -28.73 -4.75
N LEU A 259 24.76 -28.29 -5.19
CA LEU A 259 25.79 -27.72 -4.31
C LEU A 259 25.29 -26.44 -3.65
N GLU A 260 24.62 -25.54 -4.38
CA GLU A 260 24.01 -24.33 -3.80
C GLU A 260 23.01 -24.66 -2.70
N SER A 261 22.23 -25.75 -2.82
CA SER A 261 21.31 -26.18 -1.76
C SER A 261 22.04 -26.67 -0.51
N GLY A 262 23.12 -27.44 -0.69
CA GLY A 262 24.02 -27.84 0.41
C GLY A 262 24.64 -26.63 1.11
N ARG A 263 25.16 -25.67 0.34
CA ARG A 263 25.69 -24.39 0.85
C ARG A 263 24.60 -23.60 1.60
N GLY A 264 23.38 -23.62 1.11
CA GLY A 264 22.23 -22.97 1.75
C GLY A 264 21.94 -23.47 3.16
N ASN A 265 22.05 -24.77 3.39
CA ASN A 265 21.89 -25.36 4.71
C ASN A 265 23.06 -25.02 5.65
N ILE A 266 24.29 -24.86 5.12
CA ILE A 266 25.41 -24.36 5.92
C ILE A 266 25.19 -22.89 6.30
N LEU A 267 24.75 -22.07 5.35
CA LEU A 267 24.48 -20.63 5.57
C LEU A 267 23.38 -20.38 6.59
N GLU A 268 22.44 -21.33 6.79
CA GLU A 268 21.43 -21.26 7.85
C GLU A 268 22.05 -21.21 9.27
N LEU A 269 23.28 -21.73 9.43
CA LEU A 269 24.00 -21.68 10.71
C LEU A 269 24.56 -20.29 11.03
N LEU A 270 24.61 -19.37 10.07
CA LEU A 270 25.07 -18.01 10.28
C LEU A 270 23.92 -17.12 10.76
N THR A 271 24.13 -16.43 11.88
CA THR A 271 23.21 -15.36 12.31
C THR A 271 23.26 -14.24 11.29
N ASP A 272 22.09 -13.74 10.87
CA ASP A 272 21.92 -12.64 9.90
C ASP A 272 22.34 -12.95 8.46
N ASN A 273 22.18 -14.20 8.00
CA ASN A 273 22.38 -14.52 6.60
C ASN A 273 21.39 -13.76 5.69
N THR A 274 21.94 -12.95 4.78
CA THR A 274 21.18 -12.22 3.74
C THR A 274 21.47 -12.72 2.33
N GLN A 275 22.28 -13.78 2.19
CA GLN A 275 22.65 -14.33 0.90
C GLN A 275 21.49 -15.14 0.32
N SER A 276 21.01 -14.70 -0.85
CA SER A 276 20.05 -15.46 -1.65
C SER A 276 20.78 -16.47 -2.54
N LEU A 277 20.32 -17.71 -2.52
CA LEU A 277 20.76 -18.79 -3.39
C LEU A 277 19.93 -18.78 -4.66
N THR A 278 20.52 -19.16 -5.80
CA THR A 278 19.80 -19.19 -7.09
C THR A 278 19.82 -20.61 -7.64
N PHE A 279 18.62 -21.16 -7.91
CA PHE A 279 18.43 -22.46 -8.54
C PHE A 279 17.95 -22.27 -9.98
N SER A 280 18.87 -22.43 -10.92
CA SER A 280 18.65 -22.17 -12.34
C SER A 280 17.94 -23.32 -13.07
N GLN A 281 18.17 -24.56 -12.62
CA GLN A 281 17.71 -25.80 -13.26
C GLN A 281 16.31 -26.23 -12.81
N LEU A 282 15.74 -25.58 -11.80
CA LEU A 282 14.34 -25.79 -11.39
C LEU A 282 13.32 -25.11 -12.33
N GLY A 283 13.75 -24.33 -13.33
CA GLY A 283 12.88 -23.85 -14.41
C GLY A 283 12.18 -22.51 -14.17
N GLY A 284 12.58 -21.72 -13.17
CA GLY A 284 12.12 -20.35 -12.98
C GLY A 284 12.67 -19.38 -14.04
N GLY A 285 11.89 -18.37 -14.44
CA GLY A 285 12.37 -17.33 -15.36
C GLY A 285 13.47 -16.48 -14.71
N GLY A 286 14.75 -16.79 -15.00
CA GLY A 286 15.91 -16.21 -14.32
C GLY A 286 16.43 -17.02 -13.12
N GLY A 287 15.89 -18.23 -12.90
CA GLY A 287 16.16 -19.05 -11.71
C GLY A 287 15.22 -18.74 -10.54
N LEU A 288 15.14 -19.67 -9.59
CA LEU A 288 14.43 -19.46 -8.33
C LEU A 288 15.40 -18.96 -7.27
N HIS A 289 15.04 -17.88 -6.56
CA HIS A 289 15.88 -17.35 -5.50
C HIS A 289 15.33 -17.74 -4.13
N PHE A 290 16.16 -18.36 -3.28
CA PHE A 290 15.81 -18.70 -1.91
C PHE A 290 16.72 -18.03 -0.90
N LEU A 291 16.16 -17.56 0.20
CA LEU A 291 16.91 -17.19 1.39
C LEU A 291 16.81 -18.34 2.40
N GLY A 292 17.90 -19.08 2.54
CA GLY A 292 17.98 -20.28 3.37
C GLY A 292 17.72 -21.59 2.60
N PRO A 293 17.43 -22.69 3.32
CA PRO A 293 17.31 -24.03 2.74
C PRO A 293 16.01 -24.22 1.95
N ILE A 294 16.07 -25.06 0.90
CA ILE A 294 14.91 -25.37 0.05
C ILE A 294 13.94 -26.38 0.69
N ARG A 295 14.41 -27.18 1.68
CA ARG A 295 13.59 -28.13 2.45
C ARG A 295 12.80 -29.14 1.60
N GLY A 296 13.28 -29.55 0.42
CA GLY A 296 12.53 -30.50 -0.41
C GLY A 296 11.32 -29.93 -1.12
N ILE A 297 11.15 -28.60 -1.17
CA ILE A 297 9.94 -27.96 -1.67
C ILE A 297 10.05 -27.57 -3.15
N LEU A 298 9.07 -27.98 -3.96
CA LEU A 298 8.87 -27.45 -5.30
C LEU A 298 7.85 -26.29 -5.24
N PRO A 299 8.29 -25.02 -5.31
CA PRO A 299 7.38 -23.89 -5.16
C PRO A 299 6.44 -23.78 -6.36
N ILE A 300 5.14 -23.68 -6.06
CA ILE A 300 4.10 -23.37 -7.06
C ILE A 300 3.75 -21.88 -7.00
N GLY A 301 3.14 -21.38 -8.07
CA GLY A 301 2.62 -20.02 -8.14
C GLY A 301 3.21 -19.21 -9.28
N PRO A 302 2.84 -17.92 -9.40
CA PRO A 302 3.29 -17.07 -10.51
C PRO A 302 4.81 -16.89 -10.56
N ASN A 303 5.49 -16.98 -9.42
CA ASN A 303 6.94 -16.85 -9.28
C ASN A 303 7.62 -18.14 -8.79
N GLY A 304 6.86 -19.24 -8.76
CA GLY A 304 7.42 -20.58 -8.61
C GLY A 304 7.88 -21.10 -9.97
N VAL A 305 7.89 -22.42 -10.14
CA VAL A 305 8.21 -23.01 -11.45
C VAL A 305 6.99 -22.90 -12.38
N PRO A 306 7.06 -22.14 -13.49
CA PRO A 306 5.88 -21.83 -14.31
C PRO A 306 5.15 -23.07 -14.85
N ALA A 307 5.89 -24.11 -15.24
CA ALA A 307 5.32 -25.35 -15.76
C ALA A 307 4.48 -26.13 -14.70
N PHE A 308 4.75 -25.89 -13.43
CA PHE A 308 4.10 -26.58 -12.30
C PHE A 308 3.23 -25.62 -11.48
N ASN A 309 2.87 -24.46 -12.03
CA ASN A 309 1.90 -23.58 -11.39
C ASN A 309 0.49 -24.19 -11.48
N THR A 310 0.05 -24.79 -10.38
CA THR A 310 -1.27 -25.39 -10.20
C THR A 310 -2.24 -24.51 -9.41
N LEU A 311 -1.88 -23.24 -9.16
CA LEU A 311 -2.78 -22.34 -8.44
C LEU A 311 -4.10 -22.17 -9.19
N GLN A 312 -5.19 -22.31 -8.46
CA GLN A 312 -6.52 -21.99 -8.93
C GLN A 312 -6.63 -20.48 -9.22
N ARG A 313 -7.75 -20.10 -9.84
CA ARG A 313 -8.02 -18.71 -10.20
C ARG A 313 -7.97 -17.82 -8.96
N SER A 314 -6.99 -16.93 -8.94
CA SER A 314 -6.71 -15.99 -7.85
C SER A 314 -6.43 -14.60 -8.43
N PRO A 315 -6.36 -13.55 -7.58
CA PRO A 315 -5.92 -12.22 -8.01
C PRO A 315 -4.58 -12.23 -8.75
N LEU A 316 -3.70 -13.16 -8.40
CA LEU A 316 -2.39 -13.34 -9.04
C LEU A 316 -2.46 -13.92 -10.46
N SER A 317 -3.51 -14.67 -10.76
CA SER A 317 -3.74 -15.26 -12.10
C SER A 317 -4.50 -14.33 -13.05
N ASP A 318 -5.19 -13.30 -12.54
CA ASP A 318 -5.95 -12.38 -13.38
C ASP A 318 -5.05 -11.23 -13.85
N PRO A 319 -4.71 -11.15 -15.15
CA PRO A 319 -3.85 -10.08 -15.66
C PRO A 319 -4.45 -8.69 -15.46
N LYS A 320 -5.79 -8.57 -15.37
CA LYS A 320 -6.46 -7.30 -15.10
C LYS A 320 -6.30 -6.87 -13.64
N ILE A 321 -6.16 -7.77 -12.69
CA ILE A 321 -5.91 -7.39 -11.30
C ILE A 321 -4.42 -7.13 -11.13
N MET A 322 -3.58 -8.04 -11.63
CA MET A 322 -2.12 -7.98 -11.52
C MET A 322 -1.50 -6.70 -12.08
N ALA A 323 -2.02 -6.17 -13.19
CA ALA A 323 -1.51 -4.91 -13.76
C ALA A 323 -1.77 -3.68 -12.87
N GLY A 324 -2.61 -3.78 -11.83
CA GLY A 324 -2.83 -2.74 -10.83
C GLY A 324 -2.20 -3.04 -9.46
N VAL A 325 -1.47 -4.17 -9.34
CA VAL A 325 -0.74 -4.54 -8.12
C VAL A 325 0.63 -3.88 -8.13
N VAL A 326 0.98 -3.19 -7.04
CA VAL A 326 2.28 -2.52 -6.88
C VAL A 326 3.33 -3.51 -6.36
N SER A 327 2.97 -4.27 -5.34
CA SER A 327 3.77 -5.34 -4.75
C SER A 327 2.86 -6.38 -4.12
N TYR A 328 3.35 -7.60 -3.94
CA TYR A 328 2.63 -8.65 -3.25
C TYR A 328 3.58 -9.63 -2.58
N ASP A 329 3.10 -10.18 -1.48
CA ASP A 329 3.72 -11.28 -0.78
C ASP A 329 2.69 -12.41 -0.71
N TYR A 330 3.08 -13.63 -1.08
CA TYR A 330 2.19 -14.77 -0.91
C TYR A 330 2.84 -15.84 -0.05
N ALA A 331 2.03 -16.52 0.74
CA ALA A 331 2.42 -17.64 1.57
C ALA A 331 1.65 -18.88 1.14
N LEU A 332 2.34 -20.00 0.91
CA LEU A 332 1.74 -21.31 0.56
C LEU A 332 2.30 -22.39 1.48
N LYS A 333 1.45 -23.34 1.86
CA LYS A 333 1.84 -24.47 2.73
C LYS A 333 2.25 -25.68 1.88
N HIS A 334 3.55 -25.82 1.64
CA HIS A 334 4.15 -26.85 0.78
C HIS A 334 4.63 -28.06 1.58
N GLN A 335 4.61 -29.25 0.97
CA GLN A 335 5.23 -30.44 1.57
C GLN A 335 6.71 -30.36 1.26
N GLY A 336 7.53 -30.55 2.26
CA GLY A 336 8.97 -30.64 2.14
C GLY A 336 9.46 -31.98 2.68
N LEU A 337 10.78 -32.07 2.79
CA LEU A 337 11.48 -33.14 3.46
C LEU A 337 12.08 -32.60 4.75
N THR A 338 11.84 -33.29 5.86
CA THR A 338 12.62 -33.10 7.08
C THR A 338 13.52 -34.30 7.26
N SER A 339 14.80 -34.04 7.49
CA SER A 339 15.81 -35.06 7.72
C SER A 339 16.76 -34.55 8.80
N ASN A 340 17.20 -35.46 9.66
CA ASN A 340 18.28 -35.19 10.59
C ASN A 340 19.50 -36.02 10.18
N VAL A 341 20.59 -35.33 9.85
CA VAL A 341 21.88 -35.95 9.49
C VAL A 341 22.82 -35.75 10.67
N SER A 342 23.41 -36.83 11.16
CA SER A 342 24.45 -36.78 12.19
C SER A 342 25.69 -37.55 11.73
N CYS A 343 26.84 -36.89 11.71
CA CYS A 343 28.10 -37.40 11.21
C CYS A 343 29.10 -37.64 12.34
N SER A 344 29.91 -38.67 12.19
CA SER A 344 31.00 -39.02 13.11
C SER A 344 32.20 -39.55 12.34
N TYR A 345 33.40 -39.37 12.89
CA TYR A 345 34.60 -39.98 12.33
C TYR A 345 34.62 -41.49 12.62
N SER A 346 34.97 -42.27 11.61
CA SER A 346 35.14 -43.72 11.70
C SER A 346 36.60 -44.11 11.55
N SER A 347 37.03 -45.11 12.33
CA SER A 347 38.39 -45.67 12.21
C SER A 347 38.53 -46.65 11.05
N GLY A 348 37.41 -47.19 10.54
CA GLY A 348 37.38 -48.16 9.46
C GLY A 348 37.22 -47.53 8.07
N ARG A 349 37.77 -48.19 7.04
CA ARG A 349 37.45 -47.90 5.63
C ARG A 349 36.38 -48.87 5.15
N ALA A 350 35.15 -48.40 5.03
CA ALA A 350 34.06 -49.18 4.41
C ALA A 350 34.24 -49.34 2.90
N LEU A 351 34.86 -48.33 2.27
CA LEU A 351 35.01 -48.20 0.82
C LEU A 351 36.24 -48.96 0.29
N ARG A 352 36.04 -49.68 -0.81
CA ARG A 352 37.06 -50.39 -1.58
C ARG A 352 37.30 -49.63 -2.88
N TYR A 353 38.58 -49.48 -3.26
CA TYR A 353 39.01 -48.76 -4.46
C TYR A 353 39.62 -49.74 -5.45
N THR A 354 39.26 -49.58 -6.71
CA THR A 354 39.80 -50.34 -7.84
C THR A 354 40.31 -49.35 -8.89
N SER A 355 41.57 -49.51 -9.32
CA SER A 355 42.11 -48.73 -10.44
C SER A 355 41.37 -49.10 -11.72
N LEU A 356 40.91 -48.10 -12.47
CA LEU A 356 40.35 -48.30 -13.81
C LEU A 356 41.43 -48.29 -14.89
N ASP A 357 42.61 -47.74 -14.56
CA ASP A 357 43.74 -47.70 -15.48
C ASP A 357 44.44 -49.06 -15.61
N PRO A 358 45.05 -49.35 -16.78
CA PRO A 358 45.79 -50.58 -16.99
C PRO A 358 46.92 -50.75 -15.96
N PRO A 359 47.28 -52.01 -15.62
CA PRO A 359 48.42 -52.27 -14.75
C PRO A 359 49.67 -51.56 -15.26
N ASN A 360 50.41 -50.90 -14.37
CA ASN A 360 51.64 -50.12 -14.61
C ASN A 360 51.48 -48.69 -15.14
N TYR A 361 50.27 -48.17 -15.27
CA TYR A 361 50.04 -46.74 -15.55
C TYR A 361 49.77 -45.97 -14.24
N PRO A 362 50.11 -44.66 -14.18
CA PRO A 362 49.66 -43.82 -13.08
C PRO A 362 48.12 -43.84 -13.04
N VAL A 363 47.56 -43.97 -11.83
CA VAL A 363 46.11 -44.01 -11.64
C VAL A 363 45.56 -42.61 -11.87
N PHE A 364 44.75 -42.46 -12.90
CA PHE A 364 44.01 -41.25 -13.25
C PHE A 364 42.52 -41.40 -12.95
N ALA A 365 42.01 -42.63 -12.92
CA ALA A 365 40.62 -42.91 -12.63
C ALA A 365 40.48 -44.09 -11.66
N VAL A 366 39.57 -43.92 -10.71
CA VAL A 366 39.21 -44.99 -9.77
C VAL A 366 37.74 -45.33 -9.90
N SER A 367 37.46 -46.58 -9.62
CA SER A 367 36.13 -47.04 -9.29
C SER A 367 36.09 -47.41 -7.82
N TYR A 368 35.04 -47.01 -7.11
CA TYR A 368 34.87 -47.36 -5.70
C TYR A 368 33.48 -47.88 -5.41
N ASN A 369 33.42 -48.80 -4.45
CA ASN A 369 32.19 -49.37 -3.92
C ASN A 369 32.37 -49.79 -2.46
N ALA A 370 31.27 -50.17 -1.81
CA ALA A 370 31.30 -50.84 -0.52
C ALA A 370 30.30 -52.00 -0.51
N SER A 371 30.41 -52.85 0.51
CA SER A 371 29.44 -53.91 0.80
C SER A 371 28.65 -53.48 2.03
N CYS A 372 27.35 -53.23 1.89
CA CYS A 372 26.51 -52.92 3.05
C CYS A 372 26.42 -54.12 4.00
N PHE A 373 26.52 -55.34 3.46
CA PHE A 373 26.53 -56.57 4.25
C PHE A 373 27.71 -56.65 5.23
N ASP A 374 28.89 -56.16 4.83
CA ASP A 374 30.07 -56.12 5.71
C ASP A 374 29.83 -55.21 6.93
N GLN A 375 28.88 -54.27 6.83
CA GLN A 375 28.46 -53.36 7.88
C GLN A 375 27.17 -53.81 8.60
N HIS A 376 26.64 -55.01 8.29
CA HIS A 376 25.34 -55.51 8.76
C HIS A 376 24.15 -54.61 8.35
N GLU A 377 24.25 -53.99 7.18
CA GLU A 377 23.24 -53.11 6.60
C GLU A 377 22.71 -53.67 5.26
N LEU A 378 21.64 -53.08 4.74
CA LEU A 378 20.99 -53.45 3.49
C LEU A 378 21.46 -52.53 2.35
N GLU A 379 21.58 -53.08 1.15
CA GLU A 379 21.86 -52.29 -0.06
C GLU A 379 20.67 -51.36 -0.36
N VAL A 380 20.93 -50.06 -0.47
CA VAL A 380 19.90 -49.03 -0.73
C VAL A 380 19.96 -48.48 -2.15
N LEU A 381 21.13 -48.50 -2.78
CA LEU A 381 21.33 -47.90 -4.09
C LEU A 381 20.53 -48.66 -5.16
N PRO A 382 19.94 -47.98 -6.15
CA PRO A 382 19.14 -48.61 -7.18
C PRO A 382 19.87 -49.80 -7.85
N PRO A 383 19.15 -50.87 -8.21
CA PRO A 383 19.76 -52.02 -8.86
C PRO A 383 20.47 -51.59 -10.15
N GLY A 384 21.77 -51.85 -10.23
CA GLY A 384 22.63 -51.43 -11.34
C GLY A 384 23.80 -50.53 -10.91
N VAL A 385 23.71 -49.89 -9.73
CA VAL A 385 24.81 -49.09 -9.18
C VAL A 385 25.80 -50.02 -8.47
N GLY A 386 26.69 -50.64 -9.25
CA GLY A 386 27.71 -51.55 -8.72
C GLY A 386 28.97 -50.84 -8.17
N SER A 387 29.21 -49.62 -8.63
CA SER A 387 30.35 -48.78 -8.25
C SER A 387 30.21 -47.39 -8.85
N TYR A 388 30.71 -46.37 -8.16
CA TYR A 388 30.94 -45.04 -8.74
C TYR A 388 32.31 -44.98 -9.41
N LYS A 389 32.48 -44.03 -10.33
CA LYS A 389 33.73 -43.82 -11.07
C LYS A 389 34.10 -42.34 -11.00
N SER A 390 35.31 -42.04 -10.59
CA SER A 390 35.77 -40.65 -10.45
C SER A 390 37.21 -40.50 -10.93
N ALA A 391 37.61 -39.25 -11.18
CA ALA A 391 39.02 -38.92 -11.32
C ALA A 391 39.78 -39.25 -10.02
N TRP A 392 41.04 -39.65 -10.16
CA TRP A 392 41.95 -39.87 -9.05
C TRP A 392 42.96 -38.73 -8.96
N GLY A 393 42.98 -38.08 -7.79
CA GLY A 393 43.89 -36.99 -7.49
C GLY A 393 44.39 -37.03 -6.05
N ASN A 394 45.21 -36.05 -5.69
CA ASN A 394 45.71 -35.90 -4.32
C ASN A 394 44.59 -35.56 -3.31
N ASN A 395 43.44 -35.10 -3.79
CA ASN A 395 42.30 -34.68 -3.02
C ASN A 395 41.06 -35.44 -3.51
N THR A 396 41.05 -36.76 -3.31
CA THR A 396 39.95 -37.63 -3.75
C THR A 396 38.99 -37.88 -2.61
N MET A 397 37.68 -37.72 -2.86
CA MET A 397 36.61 -38.11 -1.93
C MET A 397 35.77 -39.22 -2.55
N ALA A 398 35.46 -40.25 -1.77
CA ALA A 398 34.57 -41.33 -2.18
C ALA A 398 33.32 -41.39 -1.29
N TYR A 399 32.25 -41.96 -1.85
CA TYR A 399 30.93 -42.04 -1.26
C TYR A 399 30.35 -43.45 -1.34
N TRP A 400 29.58 -43.84 -0.32
CA TRP A 400 28.61 -44.93 -0.41
C TRP A 400 27.43 -44.67 0.51
N ALA A 401 26.31 -45.35 0.27
CA ALA A 401 25.19 -45.34 1.20
C ALA A 401 24.59 -46.73 1.34
N CYS A 402 24.01 -46.97 2.51
CA CYS A 402 23.39 -48.21 2.92
C CYS A 402 22.14 -47.90 3.77
N GLN A 403 21.21 -48.84 3.83
CA GLN A 403 20.01 -48.75 4.66
C GLN A 403 20.19 -49.58 5.92
N SER A 404 19.81 -49.04 7.08
CA SER A 404 19.91 -49.77 8.34
C SER A 404 19.02 -51.01 8.32
N ALA A 405 19.59 -52.18 8.67
CA ALA A 405 18.82 -53.43 8.78
C ALA A 405 17.81 -53.41 9.94
N THR A 406 17.97 -52.49 10.90
CA THR A 406 17.12 -52.40 12.11
C THR A 406 15.99 -51.38 11.98
N ASN A 407 16.14 -50.39 11.11
CA ASN A 407 15.16 -49.35 10.87
C ASN A 407 15.14 -49.00 9.39
N ALA A 408 14.04 -49.33 8.71
CA ALA A 408 13.89 -49.09 7.28
C ALA A 408 13.98 -47.61 6.89
N ASP A 409 13.70 -46.68 7.83
CA ASP A 409 13.72 -45.24 7.57
C ASP A 409 15.05 -44.58 7.97
N SER A 410 16.06 -45.39 8.32
CA SER A 410 17.39 -44.93 8.71
C SER A 410 18.42 -45.35 7.67
N TYR A 411 19.25 -44.40 7.26
CA TYR A 411 20.30 -44.63 6.26
C TYR A 411 21.66 -44.25 6.81
N SER A 412 22.68 -44.96 6.37
CA SER A 412 24.08 -44.69 6.69
C SER A 412 24.79 -44.24 5.41
N ILE A 413 25.44 -43.09 5.47
CA ILE A 413 26.26 -42.51 4.41
C ILE A 413 27.72 -42.62 4.84
N TYR A 414 28.56 -43.15 3.96
CA TYR A 414 29.99 -43.29 4.18
C TYR A 414 30.72 -42.34 3.24
N LEU A 415 31.51 -41.44 3.81
CA LEU A 415 32.45 -40.58 3.08
C LEU A 415 33.87 -40.98 3.45
N SER A 416 34.76 -41.04 2.46
CA SER A 416 36.18 -41.32 2.70
C SER A 416 37.05 -40.37 1.90
N GLY A 417 37.81 -39.56 2.61
CA GLY A 417 38.89 -38.77 2.06
C GLY A 417 40.13 -39.63 1.82
N ASN A 418 40.77 -39.45 0.66
CA ASN A 418 41.98 -40.16 0.29
C ASN A 418 43.16 -39.21 0.06
N VAL A 419 44.38 -39.75 0.16
CA VAL A 419 45.64 -39.01 0.04
C VAL A 419 45.67 -37.82 1.01
N ASN A 420 45.53 -36.57 0.56
CA ASN A 420 45.55 -35.40 1.44
C ASN A 420 44.25 -35.27 2.24
N TYR A 421 43.11 -35.58 1.61
CA TYR A 421 41.81 -35.56 2.29
C TYR A 421 41.72 -36.59 3.41
N LEU A 422 42.61 -37.60 3.44
CA LEU A 422 42.66 -38.54 4.55
C LEU A 422 43.01 -37.86 5.89
N GLN A 423 43.83 -36.81 5.87
CA GLN A 423 44.24 -36.09 7.09
C GLN A 423 43.26 -35.01 7.50
N THR A 424 42.60 -34.36 6.52
CA THR A 424 41.67 -33.27 6.78
C THR A 424 40.23 -33.77 6.99
N ILE A 425 39.73 -34.64 6.11
CA ILE A 425 38.36 -35.18 6.12
C ILE A 425 38.30 -36.58 6.75
N GLY A 426 39.30 -37.43 6.51
CA GLY A 426 39.32 -38.80 7.04
C GLY A 426 38.16 -39.66 6.54
N ASN A 427 37.74 -40.64 7.35
CA ASN A 427 36.53 -41.42 7.09
C ASN A 427 35.41 -40.90 7.97
N ILE A 428 34.29 -40.54 7.35
CA ILE A 428 33.10 -40.03 8.01
C ILE A 428 31.97 -41.02 7.78
N THR A 429 31.22 -41.32 8.84
CA THR A 429 29.96 -42.06 8.78
C THR A 429 28.86 -41.14 9.27
N CYS A 430 27.88 -40.90 8.40
CA CYS A 430 26.72 -40.06 8.69
C CYS A 430 25.46 -40.93 8.73
N SER A 431 24.69 -40.80 9.81
CA SER A 431 23.37 -41.39 9.94
C SER A 431 22.31 -40.38 9.52
N VAL A 432 21.32 -40.80 8.74
CA VAL A 432 20.17 -39.98 8.33
C VAL A 432 18.91 -40.62 8.90
N ASN A 433 18.34 -40.03 9.96
CA ASN A 433 17.18 -40.58 10.67
C ASN A 433 16.49 -39.55 11.60
N PRO A 434 15.15 -39.46 11.66
CA PRO A 434 14.19 -39.99 10.68
C PRO A 434 14.10 -39.07 9.48
N ILE A 435 13.66 -39.61 8.34
CA ILE A 435 13.33 -38.82 7.17
C ILE A 435 11.82 -38.86 7.00
N GLN A 436 11.19 -37.70 7.12
CA GLN A 436 9.74 -37.57 7.06
C GLN A 436 9.35 -36.48 6.10
N THR A 437 8.12 -36.54 5.61
CA THR A 437 7.51 -35.36 5.00
C THR A 437 7.02 -34.41 6.09
N ALA A 438 7.08 -33.11 5.83
CA ALA A 438 6.49 -32.10 6.71
C ALA A 438 5.92 -30.96 5.87
N ILE A 439 4.97 -30.20 6.41
CA ILE A 439 4.37 -29.05 5.74
C ILE A 439 5.06 -27.76 6.21
N TYR A 440 5.70 -27.08 5.25
CA TYR A 440 6.43 -25.83 5.44
C TYR A 440 5.63 -24.65 4.86
N PRO A 441 5.50 -23.54 5.60
CA PRO A 441 5.03 -22.28 5.03
C PRO A 441 6.15 -21.67 4.20
N VAL A 442 5.95 -21.55 2.90
CA VAL A 442 6.85 -20.84 1.98
C VAL A 442 6.26 -19.49 1.69
N THR A 443 7.04 -18.44 1.90
CA THR A 443 6.63 -17.08 1.54
C THR A 443 7.47 -16.57 0.38
N TYR A 444 6.81 -15.92 -0.57
CA TYR A 444 7.44 -15.21 -1.67
C TYR A 444 7.24 -13.72 -1.48
N ASN A 445 8.28 -12.93 -1.73
CA ASN A 445 8.21 -11.46 -1.72
C ASN A 445 8.51 -10.89 -3.11
N SER A 446 7.54 -10.19 -3.72
CA SER A 446 7.69 -9.68 -5.08
C SER A 446 8.69 -8.53 -5.21
N THR A 447 9.00 -7.84 -4.12
CA THR A 447 9.92 -6.68 -4.11
C THR A 447 11.36 -7.14 -4.17
N THR A 448 11.69 -8.20 -3.44
CA THR A 448 13.03 -8.81 -3.43
C THR A 448 13.18 -9.95 -4.43
N ASN A 449 12.06 -10.49 -4.95
CA ASN A 449 12.01 -11.68 -5.79
C ASN A 449 12.61 -12.93 -5.09
N ILE A 450 12.39 -13.06 -3.78
CA ILE A 450 12.97 -14.11 -2.95
C ILE A 450 11.88 -14.97 -2.32
N LEU A 451 12.12 -16.29 -2.30
CA LEU A 451 11.39 -17.29 -1.54
C LEU A 451 12.08 -17.50 -0.19
N THR A 452 11.29 -17.60 0.88
CA THR A 452 11.76 -17.97 2.22
C THR A 452 10.93 -19.13 2.74
N VAL A 453 11.60 -20.08 3.38
CA VAL A 453 10.96 -21.26 3.95
C VAL A 453 10.94 -21.12 5.46
N GLY A 454 9.74 -21.10 6.05
CA GLY A 454 9.58 -21.06 7.50
C GLY A 454 9.82 -22.42 8.16
N GLN A 455 9.57 -22.51 9.46
CA GLN A 455 9.67 -23.77 10.19
C GLN A 455 8.51 -24.72 9.85
N PRO A 456 8.70 -26.05 9.93
CA PRO A 456 7.64 -27.00 9.64
C PRO A 456 6.48 -26.86 10.64
N THR A 457 5.26 -27.12 10.17
CA THR A 457 4.08 -27.10 11.04
C THR A 457 4.17 -28.30 11.99
N PRO A 458 4.09 -28.14 13.33
CA PRO A 458 4.38 -29.23 14.28
C PRO A 458 3.60 -30.52 14.03
N GLU A 459 2.31 -30.40 13.68
CA GLU A 459 1.38 -31.52 13.46
C GLU A 459 1.45 -32.14 12.06
N SER A 460 2.37 -31.67 11.21
CA SER A 460 2.38 -32.02 9.78
C SER A 460 3.36 -33.12 9.37
N HIS A 461 4.03 -33.71 10.35
CA HIS A 461 4.97 -34.80 10.11
C HIS A 461 4.22 -36.05 9.67
N ALA A 462 4.59 -36.60 8.52
CA ALA A 462 4.03 -37.83 8.00
C ALA A 462 5.12 -38.70 7.36
N ASP A 463 5.01 -40.00 7.56
CA ASP A 463 5.95 -40.98 7.01
C ASP A 463 5.91 -40.97 5.48
N ILE A 464 7.07 -41.22 4.88
CA ILE A 464 7.19 -41.25 3.43
C ILE A 464 6.65 -42.59 2.92
N THR A 465 5.56 -42.52 2.16
CA THR A 465 4.96 -43.72 1.54
C THR A 465 5.60 -44.08 0.20
N PHE A 466 6.46 -43.21 -0.33
CA PHE A 466 7.23 -43.45 -1.56
C PHE A 466 8.61 -44.04 -1.23
N PRO A 467 8.80 -45.36 -1.32
CA PRO A 467 10.01 -46.03 -0.82
C PRO A 467 11.28 -45.68 -1.59
N ASN A 468 11.16 -45.28 -2.86
CA ASN A 468 12.33 -44.98 -3.70
C ASN A 468 12.79 -43.53 -3.62
N LEU A 469 12.09 -42.64 -2.88
CA LEU A 469 12.48 -41.22 -2.77
C LEU A 469 13.92 -41.08 -2.30
N LEU A 470 14.25 -41.77 -1.21
CA LEU A 470 15.56 -41.71 -0.58
C LEU A 470 16.62 -42.49 -1.33
N PRO A 471 16.38 -43.73 -1.78
CA PRO A 471 17.27 -44.41 -2.71
C PRO A 471 17.69 -43.55 -3.91
N TYR A 472 16.75 -42.82 -4.52
CA TYR A 472 17.07 -41.91 -5.62
C TYR A 472 17.90 -40.70 -5.17
N ALA A 473 17.54 -40.05 -4.06
CA ALA A 473 18.29 -38.90 -3.55
C ALA A 473 19.71 -39.27 -3.07
N LEU A 474 19.87 -40.45 -2.46
CA LEU A 474 21.18 -40.98 -2.04
C LEU A 474 22.02 -41.35 -3.25
N ASN A 475 21.43 -41.99 -4.27
CA ASN A 475 22.15 -42.25 -5.51
C ASN A 475 22.65 -40.96 -6.17
N ALA A 476 21.79 -39.94 -6.24
CA ALA A 476 22.13 -38.64 -6.79
C ALA A 476 23.23 -37.92 -6.01
N LEU A 477 23.22 -38.01 -4.67
CA LEU A 477 24.33 -37.54 -3.84
C LEU A 477 25.64 -38.25 -4.19
N GLY A 478 25.60 -39.56 -4.44
CA GLY A 478 26.76 -40.32 -4.91
C GLY A 478 27.29 -39.83 -6.25
N GLU A 479 26.40 -39.58 -7.22
CA GLU A 479 26.77 -38.99 -8.52
C GLU A 479 27.37 -37.59 -8.33
N VAL A 480 26.81 -36.75 -7.47
CA VAL A 480 27.36 -35.40 -7.17
C VAL A 480 28.76 -35.46 -6.57
N VAL A 481 29.02 -36.42 -5.66
CA VAL A 481 30.36 -36.62 -5.10
C VAL A 481 31.31 -37.13 -6.18
N SER A 482 30.86 -38.07 -7.02
CA SER A 482 31.69 -38.70 -8.04
C SER A 482 32.03 -37.76 -9.19
N GLU A 483 31.04 -37.06 -9.76
CA GLU A 483 31.19 -36.10 -10.85
C GLU A 483 31.77 -34.76 -10.37
N GLY A 484 31.56 -34.42 -9.09
CA GLY A 484 32.20 -33.26 -8.46
C GLY A 484 33.70 -33.43 -8.25
N GLN A 485 34.26 -34.61 -8.55
CA GLN A 485 35.68 -34.89 -8.44
C GLN A 485 36.43 -34.47 -9.72
N ASN A 486 37.47 -33.64 -9.55
CA ASN A 486 38.47 -33.40 -10.58
C ASN A 486 39.86 -33.86 -10.11
N PHE A 487 40.91 -33.65 -10.89
CA PHE A 487 42.27 -34.10 -10.54
C PHE A 487 42.89 -33.37 -9.34
N GLU A 488 42.36 -32.19 -8.99
CA GLU A 488 42.91 -31.34 -7.93
C GLU A 488 42.06 -31.33 -6.67
N ALA A 489 40.75 -31.57 -6.75
CA ALA A 489 39.81 -31.36 -5.65
C ALA A 489 38.45 -32.04 -5.88
N ASN A 490 37.66 -32.11 -4.81
CA ASN A 490 36.24 -32.48 -4.86
C ASN A 490 35.36 -31.28 -4.48
N LEU A 491 34.40 -30.91 -5.32
CA LEU A 491 33.57 -29.71 -5.11
C LEU A 491 32.74 -29.74 -3.82
N VAL A 492 32.26 -30.92 -3.40
CA VAL A 492 31.52 -31.08 -2.14
C VAL A 492 32.45 -30.84 -0.95
N ALA A 493 33.63 -31.48 -0.97
CA ALA A 493 34.64 -31.31 0.07
C ALA A 493 35.14 -29.87 0.17
N GLU A 494 35.51 -29.25 -0.95
CA GLU A 494 36.02 -27.89 -0.99
C GLU A 494 34.98 -26.86 -0.54
N SER A 495 33.70 -27.10 -0.81
CA SER A 495 32.63 -26.25 -0.28
C SER A 495 32.64 -26.27 1.25
N VAL A 496 32.64 -27.45 1.86
CA VAL A 496 32.69 -27.61 3.33
C VAL A 496 33.95 -26.98 3.91
N LEU A 497 35.13 -27.28 3.35
CA LEU A 497 36.41 -26.74 3.82
C LEU A 497 36.47 -25.21 3.70
N THR A 498 35.96 -24.65 2.60
CA THR A 498 35.89 -23.20 2.38
C THR A 498 34.98 -22.52 3.41
N PHE A 499 33.82 -23.11 3.70
CA PHE A 499 32.92 -22.58 4.73
C PHE A 499 33.56 -22.62 6.11
N ALA A 500 34.15 -23.75 6.48
CA ALA A 500 34.85 -23.94 7.75
C ALA A 500 35.91 -22.85 7.97
N TYR A 501 36.74 -22.60 6.94
CA TYR A 501 37.81 -21.61 7.01
C TYR A 501 37.27 -20.18 7.04
N LYS A 502 36.37 -19.82 6.13
CA LYS A 502 35.95 -18.42 5.93
C LYS A 502 34.95 -17.92 6.96
N PHE A 503 34.02 -18.77 7.40
CA PHE A 503 32.89 -18.34 8.22
C PHE A 503 32.97 -18.87 9.66
N PHE A 504 33.71 -19.95 9.89
CA PHE A 504 33.79 -20.60 11.20
C PHE A 504 35.21 -20.62 11.80
N ASN A 505 36.15 -19.91 11.19
CA ASN A 505 37.53 -19.73 11.67
C ASN A 505 38.28 -21.04 11.98
N VAL A 506 37.94 -22.13 11.28
CA VAL A 506 38.68 -23.39 11.39
C VAL A 506 40.07 -23.20 10.75
N SER A 507 41.13 -23.65 11.43
CA SER A 507 42.50 -23.52 10.92
C SER A 507 42.73 -24.30 9.63
N LEU A 508 43.54 -23.76 8.71
CA LEU A 508 43.96 -24.44 7.46
C LEU A 508 44.71 -25.76 7.72
N HIS A 509 45.25 -25.94 8.93
CA HIS A 509 45.99 -27.13 9.34
C HIS A 509 45.23 -27.97 10.37
N ALA A 510 43.93 -27.73 10.53
CA ALA A 510 43.10 -28.55 11.38
C ALA A 510 42.95 -29.95 10.75
N ASN A 511 43.42 -30.97 11.46
CA ASN A 511 43.22 -32.36 11.06
C ASN A 511 41.97 -32.89 11.77
N LEU A 512 41.01 -33.41 10.99
CA LEU A 512 39.79 -34.05 11.50
C LEU A 512 39.05 -33.19 12.54
N SER A 513 38.88 -31.90 12.25
CA SER A 513 38.16 -30.97 13.12
C SER A 513 36.68 -31.39 13.22
N THR A 514 36.10 -31.27 14.42
CA THR A 514 34.68 -31.58 14.64
C THR A 514 33.73 -30.68 13.86
N GLU A 515 34.22 -29.49 13.49
CA GLU A 515 33.49 -28.52 12.68
C GLU A 515 33.19 -29.01 11.27
N TYR A 516 34.09 -29.81 10.69
CA TYR A 516 33.82 -30.43 9.40
C TYR A 516 32.62 -31.39 9.47
N LEU A 517 32.42 -32.11 10.58
CA LEU A 517 31.33 -33.08 10.71
C LEU A 517 29.97 -32.41 10.57
N TRP A 518 29.68 -31.37 11.34
CA TRP A 518 28.38 -30.70 11.27
C TRP A 518 28.20 -29.86 10.00
N LEU A 519 29.30 -29.42 9.36
CA LEU A 519 29.22 -28.82 8.02
C LEU A 519 28.86 -29.87 6.96
N PHE A 520 29.41 -31.09 7.03
CA PHE A 520 29.01 -32.20 6.19
C PHE A 520 27.56 -32.62 6.46
N GLU A 521 27.10 -32.62 7.72
CA GLU A 521 25.70 -32.87 8.07
C GLU A 521 24.77 -31.91 7.31
N ARG A 522 25.05 -30.60 7.37
CA ARG A 522 24.26 -29.58 6.66
C ARG A 522 24.39 -29.67 5.15
N MET A 523 25.58 -29.93 4.64
CA MET A 523 25.81 -30.11 3.20
C MET A 523 24.99 -31.28 2.64
N ILE A 524 25.08 -32.44 3.28
CA ILE A 524 24.32 -33.65 2.91
C ILE A 524 22.82 -33.39 3.02
N GLN A 525 22.37 -32.77 4.11
CA GLN A 525 20.96 -32.41 4.28
C GLN A 525 20.45 -31.54 3.13
N GLY A 526 21.19 -30.50 2.74
CA GLY A 526 20.78 -29.63 1.64
C GLY A 526 20.80 -30.31 0.28
N ILE A 527 21.74 -31.21 0.03
CA ILE A 527 21.74 -32.01 -1.20
C ILE A 527 20.50 -32.91 -1.26
N LEU A 528 20.19 -33.64 -0.18
CA LEU A 528 18.99 -34.48 -0.10
C LEU A 528 17.69 -33.67 -0.28
N GLU A 529 17.62 -32.47 0.30
CA GLU A 529 16.50 -31.54 0.11
C GLU A 529 16.36 -31.09 -1.35
N TYR A 530 17.47 -30.80 -2.05
CA TYR A 530 17.38 -30.44 -3.46
C TYR A 530 16.92 -31.62 -4.31
N GLU A 531 17.50 -32.80 -4.10
CA GLU A 531 17.14 -33.99 -4.86
C GLU A 531 15.67 -34.38 -4.64
N ALA A 532 15.16 -34.26 -3.42
CA ALA A 532 13.72 -34.45 -3.16
C ALA A 532 12.85 -33.44 -3.91
N THR A 533 13.31 -32.18 -4.03
CA THR A 533 12.64 -31.15 -4.84
C THR A 533 12.65 -31.51 -6.32
N TYR A 534 13.78 -31.97 -6.83
CA TYR A 534 13.94 -32.32 -8.24
C TYR A 534 13.18 -33.60 -8.62
N ILE A 535 13.21 -34.61 -7.77
CA ILE A 535 12.39 -35.83 -7.92
C ILE A 535 10.90 -35.45 -7.99
N ARG A 536 10.44 -34.50 -7.15
CA ARG A 536 9.08 -33.97 -7.23
C ARG A 536 8.80 -33.28 -8.56
N LEU A 537 9.77 -32.53 -9.09
CA LEU A 537 9.68 -31.93 -10.42
C LEU A 537 9.52 -33.01 -11.50
N LEU A 538 10.33 -34.06 -11.46
CA LEU A 538 10.26 -35.16 -12.44
C LEU A 538 8.92 -35.89 -12.41
N TYR A 539 8.45 -36.31 -11.24
CA TYR A 539 7.11 -36.91 -11.12
C TYR A 539 5.98 -35.94 -11.47
N SER A 540 6.24 -34.63 -11.40
CA SER A 540 5.28 -33.60 -11.82
C SER A 540 5.03 -33.59 -13.33
N THR A 541 5.95 -34.14 -14.12
CA THR A 541 5.84 -34.23 -15.59
C THR A 541 5.05 -35.44 -16.09
N VAL A 542 4.71 -36.39 -15.21
CA VAL A 542 3.98 -37.62 -15.58
C VAL A 542 2.47 -37.37 -15.61
N ASP A 543 1.85 -37.46 -16.79
CA ASP A 543 0.45 -37.09 -17.05
C ASP A 543 -0.60 -38.09 -16.52
N SER A 544 -0.20 -39.26 -16.01
CA SER A 544 -1.08 -40.36 -15.56
C SER A 544 -1.33 -40.40 -14.04
N ARG A 545 -1.14 -39.29 -13.33
CA ARG A 545 -1.19 -39.26 -11.86
C ARG A 545 -2.60 -39.52 -11.30
N PRO A 546 -2.75 -40.50 -10.39
CA PRO A 546 -3.99 -40.69 -9.64
C PRO A 546 -4.36 -39.47 -8.77
N PRO A 547 -5.65 -39.10 -8.66
CA PRO A 547 -6.07 -37.93 -7.85
C PRO A 547 -5.72 -38.02 -6.37
N ASN A 548 -5.70 -39.23 -5.81
CA ASN A 548 -5.27 -39.52 -4.44
C ASN A 548 -3.75 -39.30 -4.20
N CYS A 549 -2.97 -39.08 -5.27
CA CYS A 549 -1.56 -38.70 -5.21
C CYS A 549 -1.32 -37.20 -5.35
N THR A 550 -2.40 -36.44 -5.27
CA THR A 550 -2.34 -35.00 -5.20
C THR A 550 -2.92 -34.54 -3.87
N ARG A 551 -2.21 -33.61 -3.22
CA ARG A 551 -2.73 -32.90 -2.05
C ARG A 551 -3.05 -31.46 -2.41
N THR A 552 -4.00 -30.88 -1.67
CA THR A 552 -4.33 -29.46 -1.80
C THR A 552 -3.30 -28.63 -1.04
N VAL A 553 -2.77 -27.62 -1.72
CA VAL A 553 -1.93 -26.57 -1.15
C VAL A 553 -2.81 -25.37 -0.87
N THR A 554 -2.75 -24.85 0.36
CA THR A 554 -3.53 -23.67 0.76
C THR A 554 -2.59 -22.58 1.26
N GLY A 555 -3.07 -21.34 1.19
CA GLY A 555 -2.30 -20.19 1.61
C GLY A 555 -3.03 -18.88 1.37
N SER A 556 -2.30 -17.78 1.38
CA SER A 556 -2.86 -16.44 1.20
C SER A 556 -1.86 -15.52 0.51
N VAL A 557 -2.39 -14.58 -0.27
CA VAL A 557 -1.62 -13.47 -0.83
C VAL A 557 -2.04 -12.17 -0.16
N ASN A 558 -1.06 -11.39 0.26
CA ASN A 558 -1.20 -10.01 0.66
C ASN A 558 -0.64 -9.14 -0.46
N TYR A 559 -1.46 -8.29 -1.06
CA TYR A 559 -1.05 -7.48 -2.21
C TYR A 559 -1.46 -6.02 -2.04
N LEU A 560 -0.57 -5.13 -2.46
CA LEU A 560 -0.73 -3.68 -2.39
C LEU A 560 -1.38 -3.18 -3.68
N VAL A 561 -2.52 -2.50 -3.55
CA VAL A 561 -3.22 -1.86 -4.67
C VAL A 561 -3.42 -0.38 -4.41
N VAL A 562 -3.56 0.39 -5.49
CA VAL A 562 -3.90 1.81 -5.42
C VAL A 562 -5.41 1.97 -5.59
N GLY A 563 -6.04 2.74 -4.70
CA GLY A 563 -7.46 3.07 -4.81
C GLY A 563 -7.98 3.81 -3.60
N TRP A 564 -9.27 3.69 -3.33
CA TRP A 564 -9.87 4.31 -2.15
C TRP A 564 -10.01 3.28 -1.05
N PHE A 565 -9.56 3.62 0.15
CA PHE A 565 -9.71 2.80 1.33
C PHE A 565 -10.08 3.68 2.52
N VAL A 566 -11.03 3.22 3.33
CA VAL A 566 -11.50 3.94 4.50
C VAL A 566 -11.40 3.04 5.74
N SER A 567 -10.85 3.60 6.80
CA SER A 567 -10.78 3.01 8.14
C SER A 567 -11.74 3.73 9.09
N ARG A 568 -11.92 3.22 10.31
CA ARG A 568 -12.77 3.89 11.33
C ARG A 568 -12.27 5.29 11.66
N ALA A 569 -10.96 5.52 11.59
CA ALA A 569 -10.36 6.84 11.81
C ALA A 569 -10.83 7.86 10.75
N ASN A 570 -11.15 7.40 9.53
CA ASN A 570 -11.59 8.28 8.45
C ASN A 570 -12.99 8.89 8.66
N ILE A 571 -13.78 8.38 9.63
CA ILE A 571 -15.07 8.99 10.01
C ILE A 571 -14.86 10.44 10.48
N GLY A 572 -13.72 10.73 11.15
CA GLY A 572 -13.39 12.09 11.59
C GLY A 572 -13.29 13.09 10.43
N PHE A 573 -12.85 12.65 9.25
CA PHE A 573 -12.77 13.49 8.05
C PHE A 573 -14.15 13.83 7.47
N LEU A 574 -15.23 13.13 7.85
CA LEU A 574 -16.59 13.49 7.42
C LEU A 574 -17.23 14.58 8.29
N ILE A 575 -16.67 14.85 9.48
CA ILE A 575 -17.27 15.77 10.46
C ILE A 575 -17.36 17.20 9.89
N PRO A 576 -16.30 17.80 9.33
CA PRO A 576 -16.37 19.19 8.87
C PRO A 576 -17.41 19.43 7.77
N ILE A 577 -17.46 18.54 6.77
CA ILE A 577 -18.42 18.64 5.68
C ILE A 577 -19.85 18.40 6.16
N THR A 578 -20.04 17.53 7.16
CA THR A 578 -21.36 17.25 7.76
C THR A 578 -21.85 18.41 8.59
N ILE A 579 -20.99 19.03 9.40
CA ILE A 579 -21.36 20.18 10.25
C ILE A 579 -21.79 21.36 9.37
N ILE A 580 -21.00 21.74 8.36
CA ILE A 580 -21.32 22.90 7.52
C ILE A 580 -22.58 22.67 6.68
N ASN A 581 -22.68 21.52 5.99
CA ASN A 581 -23.87 21.23 5.17
C ASN A 581 -25.12 20.98 6.03
N GLY A 582 -24.96 20.34 7.20
CA GLY A 582 -26.05 20.14 8.15
C GLY A 582 -26.56 21.47 8.72
N ALA A 583 -25.67 22.40 9.05
CA ALA A 583 -26.04 23.74 9.48
C ALA A 583 -26.76 24.53 8.35
N ALA A 584 -26.26 24.44 7.11
CA ALA A 584 -26.94 25.05 5.96
C ALA A 584 -28.34 24.46 5.74
N PHE A 585 -28.46 23.13 5.84
CA PHE A 585 -29.72 22.41 5.69
C PHE A 585 -30.74 22.87 6.74
N VAL A 586 -30.36 22.87 8.01
CA VAL A 586 -31.23 23.31 9.11
C VAL A 586 -31.63 24.78 8.94
N ALA A 587 -30.69 25.67 8.62
CA ALA A 587 -30.98 27.09 8.41
C ALA A 587 -31.99 27.30 7.28
N LEU A 588 -31.83 26.60 6.15
CA LEU A 588 -32.73 26.73 5.00
C LEU A 588 -34.11 26.11 5.27
N VAL A 589 -34.18 24.96 5.95
CA VAL A 589 -35.46 24.34 6.34
C VAL A 589 -36.23 25.26 7.28
N ILE A 590 -35.57 25.88 8.27
CA ILE A 590 -36.21 26.84 9.16
C ILE A 590 -36.69 28.07 8.36
N ALA A 591 -35.88 28.58 7.43
CA ALA A 591 -36.27 29.71 6.58
C ALA A 591 -37.53 29.38 5.75
N MET A 592 -37.56 28.21 5.12
CA MET A 592 -38.72 27.75 4.34
C MET A 592 -39.96 27.56 5.23
N TRP A 593 -39.78 27.07 6.46
CA TRP A 593 -40.88 26.93 7.40
C TRP A 593 -41.45 28.30 7.79
N ILE A 594 -40.61 29.26 8.18
CA ILE A 594 -41.03 30.64 8.51
C ILE A 594 -41.77 31.29 7.34
N ALA A 595 -41.26 31.12 6.11
CA ALA A 595 -41.89 31.65 4.91
C ALA A 595 -43.27 31.02 4.66
N TRP A 596 -43.39 29.70 4.88
CA TRP A 596 -44.65 28.98 4.71
C TRP A 596 -45.72 29.41 5.71
N THR A 597 -45.35 29.67 6.97
CA THR A 597 -46.32 30.04 8.01
C THR A 597 -46.80 31.48 7.91
N ASN A 598 -46.00 32.40 7.34
CA ASN A 598 -46.27 33.84 7.46
C ASN A 598 -46.66 34.57 6.16
N GLY A 599 -46.85 33.85 5.04
CA GLY A 599 -47.63 34.34 3.89
C GLY A 599 -47.09 35.58 3.14
N HIS A 600 -45.96 36.16 3.53
CA HIS A 600 -45.43 37.36 2.88
C HIS A 600 -44.59 36.97 1.66
N ILE A 601 -45.01 37.42 0.48
CA ILE A 601 -44.28 37.23 -0.78
C ILE A 601 -42.98 38.04 -0.70
N LEU A 602 -41.86 37.36 -0.45
CA LEU A 602 -40.54 37.98 -0.47
C LEU A 602 -40.01 38.03 -1.90
N HIS A 603 -39.76 39.23 -2.42
CA HIS A 603 -39.05 39.38 -3.68
C HIS A 603 -37.54 39.26 -3.41
N PRO A 604 -36.83 38.25 -3.94
CA PRO A 604 -35.42 37.97 -3.59
C PRO A 604 -34.43 39.09 -3.96
N PHE A 605 -34.89 40.11 -4.70
CA PHE A 605 -34.10 41.24 -5.19
C PHE A 605 -34.55 42.61 -4.66
N GLN A 606 -35.59 42.69 -3.81
CA GLN A 606 -36.01 43.97 -3.23
C GLN A 606 -35.59 44.06 -1.76
N SER A 607 -34.63 44.95 -1.47
CA SER A 607 -34.29 45.32 -0.10
C SER A 607 -35.45 46.11 0.52
N ARG A 608 -36.05 45.59 1.60
CA ARG A 608 -36.95 46.39 2.44
C ARG A 608 -36.13 47.17 3.48
N PRO A 609 -36.52 48.41 3.82
CA PRO A 609 -35.90 49.14 4.91
C PRO A 609 -36.15 48.40 6.24
N VAL A 610 -35.09 48.11 6.97
CA VAL A 610 -35.16 47.54 8.32
C VAL A 610 -35.37 48.69 9.29
N THR A 611 -36.52 48.74 9.95
CA THR A 611 -36.76 49.68 11.06
C THR A 611 -36.10 49.12 12.33
N ILE A 612 -35.12 49.84 12.87
CA ILE A 612 -34.47 49.50 14.14
C ILE A 612 -35.48 49.80 15.26
N ALA A 613 -35.61 48.92 16.27
CA ALA A 613 -36.37 49.26 17.47
C ALA A 613 -35.69 50.43 18.18
N GLU A 614 -36.42 51.51 18.40
CA GLU A 614 -36.03 52.51 19.40
C GLU A 614 -36.27 51.99 20.83
N ASP A 615 -37.27 51.11 21.04
CA ASP A 615 -37.76 50.73 22.38
C ASP A 615 -37.09 49.50 23.02
N GLY A 616 -35.76 49.35 22.90
CA GLY A 616 -35.06 48.22 23.53
C GLY A 616 -33.57 48.38 23.74
N VAL A 617 -33.07 49.62 23.66
CA VAL A 617 -31.68 49.95 23.99
C VAL A 617 -31.59 50.00 25.51
N ASP A 618 -30.97 48.99 26.13
CA ASP A 618 -30.61 49.06 27.55
C ASP A 618 -29.71 50.31 27.71
N ASP A 619 -29.96 51.18 28.71
CA ASP A 619 -29.25 52.47 28.90
C ASP A 619 -27.71 52.34 29.06
N GLU A 620 -27.18 51.10 29.20
CA GLU A 620 -25.74 50.79 29.20
C GLU A 620 -25.17 50.48 27.81
N GLU A 621 -26.00 50.39 26.77
CA GLU A 621 -25.59 50.12 25.40
C GLU A 621 -25.31 51.45 24.67
N GLU A 622 -24.19 52.10 25.03
CA GLU A 622 -23.61 53.18 24.20
C GLU A 622 -23.36 52.60 22.81
N ILE A 623 -24.28 52.90 21.88
CA ILE A 623 -24.12 52.58 20.47
C ILE A 623 -22.91 53.40 19.99
N PRO A 624 -21.77 52.78 19.63
CA PRO A 624 -20.66 53.55 19.08
C PRO A 624 -21.16 54.21 17.79
N ASN A 625 -21.00 55.53 17.67
CA ASN A 625 -21.44 56.33 16.51
C ASN A 625 -20.95 55.80 15.14
N GLU A 626 -19.99 54.87 15.14
CA GLU A 626 -19.55 54.09 13.99
C GLU A 626 -20.68 53.29 13.31
N TRP A 627 -21.76 52.92 14.01
CA TRP A 627 -22.87 52.12 13.47
C TRP A 627 -23.77 52.89 12.50
N ALA A 628 -24.05 54.16 12.78
CA ALA A 628 -24.78 55.03 11.86
C ALA A 628 -23.96 55.34 10.59
N LEU A 629 -22.63 55.32 10.70
CA LEU A 629 -21.70 55.61 9.60
C LEU A 629 -21.36 54.39 8.72
N ALA A 630 -21.46 53.15 9.24
CA ALA A 630 -21.08 51.94 8.52
C ALA A 630 -22.21 51.28 7.70
N ILE A 631 -23.47 51.72 7.86
CA ILE A 631 -24.60 51.20 7.08
C ILE A 631 -24.73 52.04 5.80
N THR A 632 -24.14 51.56 4.71
CA THR A 632 -24.34 52.17 3.38
C THR A 632 -25.71 51.74 2.84
N TYR A 633 -26.67 52.66 2.86
CA TYR A 633 -27.97 52.45 2.22
C TYR A 633 -27.80 52.59 0.70
N HIS A 634 -28.06 51.54 -0.06
CA HIS A 634 -28.27 51.68 -1.51
C HIS A 634 -29.74 52.07 -1.74
N PRO A 635 -30.02 53.32 -2.17
CA PRO A 635 -31.40 53.78 -2.29
C PRO A 635 -32.05 53.14 -3.52
N THR A 636 -33.14 52.40 -3.30
CA THR A 636 -34.15 52.19 -4.34
C THR A 636 -34.92 53.51 -4.56
N THR A 637 -35.56 53.66 -5.73
CA THR A 637 -36.21 54.91 -6.19
C THR A 637 -37.18 55.51 -5.17
N VAL A 638 -37.88 54.68 -4.40
CA VAL A 638 -38.81 55.11 -3.33
C VAL A 638 -38.08 55.72 -2.13
N PHE A 639 -36.92 55.16 -1.76
CA PHE A 639 -36.11 55.69 -0.65
C PHE A 639 -35.37 56.97 -1.03
N LYS A 640 -35.09 57.16 -2.32
CA LYS A 640 -34.50 58.40 -2.84
C LYS A 640 -35.44 59.58 -2.62
N GLU A 641 -36.75 59.40 -2.81
CA GLU A 641 -37.74 60.44 -2.53
C GLU A 641 -37.87 60.73 -1.04
N PHE A 642 -37.91 59.69 -0.19
CA PHE A 642 -37.95 59.87 1.27
C PHE A 642 -36.69 60.57 1.82
N TYR A 643 -35.50 60.14 1.38
CA TYR A 643 -34.23 60.75 1.79
C TYR A 643 -34.15 62.21 1.34
N THR A 644 -34.54 62.51 0.09
CA THR A 644 -34.52 63.89 -0.43
C THR A 644 -35.53 64.78 0.29
N LYS A 645 -36.69 64.25 0.68
CA LYS A 645 -37.78 65.02 1.28
C LYS A 645 -37.63 65.23 2.78
N TYR A 646 -37.07 64.26 3.52
CA TYR A 646 -37.09 64.27 5.00
C TYR A 646 -35.70 64.26 5.64
N VAL A 647 -34.72 63.57 5.04
CA VAL A 647 -33.41 63.36 5.69
C VAL A 647 -32.39 64.40 5.26
N LYS A 648 -32.34 64.73 3.97
CA LYS A 648 -31.44 65.74 3.40
C LYS A 648 -31.56 67.12 4.09
N PRO A 649 -32.77 67.64 4.39
CA PRO A 649 -32.90 68.91 5.11
C PRO A 649 -32.39 68.87 6.55
N MET A 650 -32.46 67.72 7.24
CA MET A 650 -31.94 67.56 8.60
C MET A 650 -30.41 67.52 8.65
N VAL A 651 -29.78 66.90 7.64
CA VAL A 651 -28.32 66.83 7.53
C VAL A 651 -27.73 68.18 7.12
N GLU A 652 -28.33 68.85 6.13
CA GLU A 652 -27.90 70.19 5.70
C GLU A 652 -28.23 71.28 6.75
N GLY A 653 -29.27 71.07 7.58
CA GLY A 653 -29.60 71.95 8.71
C GLY A 653 -28.57 71.91 9.86
N GLY A 654 -27.79 70.84 9.99
CA GLY A 654 -26.75 70.67 11.01
C GLY A 654 -25.43 71.38 10.70
N GLU A 655 -25.14 71.70 9.43
CA GLU A 655 -23.89 72.36 9.02
C GLU A 655 -23.78 73.82 9.49
N ASN A 656 -24.90 74.48 9.81
CA ASN A 656 -24.89 75.86 10.29
C ASN A 656 -24.50 75.99 11.78
N ALA A 657 -24.54 74.90 12.56
CA ALA A 657 -24.12 74.90 13.96
C ALA A 657 -22.61 74.70 14.14
N VAL A 658 -21.91 74.16 13.13
CA VAL A 658 -20.47 73.84 13.20
C VAL A 658 -19.59 74.99 12.70
N LYS A 659 -20.12 75.89 11.85
CA LYS A 659 -19.40 77.08 11.37
C LYS A 659 -19.03 78.09 12.48
N HIS A 660 -19.73 78.08 13.62
CA HIS A 660 -19.46 79.04 14.70
C HIS A 660 -18.32 78.62 15.65
N PHE A 661 -17.77 77.40 15.50
CA PHE A 661 -16.73 76.86 16.38
C PHE A 661 -15.34 76.79 15.74
N VAL A 662 -15.23 76.96 14.42
CA VAL A 662 -13.96 76.85 13.66
C VAL A 662 -13.27 78.21 13.43
N GLU A 663 -13.92 79.32 13.76
CA GLU A 663 -13.37 80.68 13.58
C GLU A 663 -12.52 81.18 14.76
N LYS A 664 -12.11 80.28 15.67
CA LYS A 664 -11.31 80.66 16.84
C LYS A 664 -10.18 79.66 17.09
N SER A 665 -9.21 79.63 16.17
CA SER A 665 -7.81 79.21 16.39
C SER A 665 -7.07 79.21 15.06
N ALA A 666 -6.72 80.39 14.55
CA ALA A 666 -5.70 80.52 13.53
C ALA A 666 -4.86 81.76 13.87
N GLU A 667 -3.58 81.56 14.17
CA GLU A 667 -2.47 82.42 13.74
C GLU A 667 -1.09 81.84 14.13
N PRO A 668 0.02 82.22 13.45
CA PRO A 668 0.86 81.27 12.72
C PRO A 668 2.38 81.48 12.89
N LEU A 669 3.16 80.91 11.96
CA LEU A 669 4.59 81.14 11.62
C LEU A 669 5.61 80.33 12.46
N GLY A 670 6.65 79.70 11.90
CA GLY A 670 7.13 79.66 10.51
C GLY A 670 8.48 78.90 10.42
N ALA A 671 8.99 78.82 9.18
CA ALA A 671 10.38 78.59 8.74
C ALA A 671 11.10 77.27 9.08
N GLY A 672 11.70 76.63 8.05
CA GLY A 672 12.60 75.46 8.12
C GLY A 672 14.02 75.81 8.64
N PRO A 673 15.13 75.14 8.23
CA PRO A 673 15.28 74.04 7.25
C PRO A 673 16.29 72.89 7.65
N THR A 674 16.34 71.84 6.81
CA THR A 674 17.52 71.00 6.39
C THR A 674 18.40 70.17 7.35
N HIS A 675 18.83 69.01 6.80
CA HIS A 675 19.94 68.08 7.17
C HIS A 675 19.74 67.26 8.48
N SER A 676 20.16 66.00 8.64
CA SER A 676 21.29 65.23 8.09
C SER A 676 21.16 63.72 8.36
N ARG A 677 22.04 62.97 7.68
CA ARG A 677 22.34 61.54 7.63
C ARG A 677 23.09 61.01 8.89
N GLN A 678 22.80 59.78 9.34
CA GLN A 678 23.64 58.78 10.08
C GLN A 678 22.69 57.65 10.56
N GLN A 679 22.81 56.34 10.31
CA GLN A 679 23.89 55.36 10.40
C GLN A 679 24.45 55.17 11.82
N GLN A 680 23.96 54.15 12.56
CA GLN A 680 24.78 53.12 13.24
C GLN A 680 23.94 52.13 14.08
N ASP A 681 24.24 50.84 13.87
CA ASP A 681 24.49 49.73 14.81
C ASP A 681 23.92 49.77 16.24
N ILE A 682 23.39 48.62 16.69
CA ILE A 682 23.70 47.99 18.00
C ILE A 682 23.38 46.48 17.91
N ALA A 683 24.37 45.68 18.30
CA ALA A 683 24.36 44.22 18.45
C ALA A 683 24.02 43.83 19.92
N PRO A 684 23.92 42.52 20.25
CA PRO A 684 23.06 41.98 21.31
C PRO A 684 23.75 41.72 22.66
N ALA A 685 22.96 41.33 23.67
CA ALA A 685 23.46 40.79 24.95
C ALA A 685 22.89 39.39 25.22
N ASP A 686 23.82 38.57 25.70
CA ASP A 686 23.88 37.15 26.03
C ASP A 686 23.22 36.85 27.40
N ASP A 687 22.69 35.63 27.61
CA ASP A 687 23.04 34.80 28.78
C ASP A 687 22.39 33.39 28.75
N ARG A 688 23.23 32.41 29.08
CA ARG A 688 23.14 30.93 28.96
C ARG A 688 22.43 30.28 30.20
N PRO A 689 22.53 28.96 30.56
CA PRO A 689 23.30 27.84 29.98
C PRO A 689 22.81 26.37 30.05
N HIS A 690 23.63 25.52 29.37
CA HIS A 690 24.02 24.11 29.60
C HIS A 690 22.98 22.97 29.49
N GLN A 691 23.26 21.94 28.65
CA GLN A 691 24.18 20.84 29.02
C GLN A 691 24.52 19.93 27.81
N ASP A 692 25.78 19.49 27.79
CA ASP A 692 26.45 18.65 26.80
C ASP A 692 26.01 17.17 26.83
N ILE A 693 26.25 16.45 25.72
CA ILE A 693 27.17 15.29 25.61
C ILE A 693 27.08 14.72 24.17
N ALA A 694 28.16 14.87 23.41
CA ALA A 694 28.64 13.94 22.38
C ALA A 694 29.81 13.13 22.99
N PRO A 695 30.32 12.04 22.37
CA PRO A 695 31.14 12.09 21.13
C PRO A 695 30.71 11.01 20.11
N ALA A 696 30.81 11.19 18.79
CA ALA A 696 31.95 11.45 17.89
C ALA A 696 32.76 10.19 17.50
N ASP A 697 33.26 10.26 16.26
CA ASP A 697 34.24 9.43 15.53
C ASP A 697 33.75 8.26 14.65
N ASP A 698 34.27 8.04 13.43
CA ASP A 698 35.05 8.86 12.50
C ASP A 698 35.19 8.07 11.18
N ARG A 699 35.68 8.77 10.13
CA ARG A 699 36.30 8.27 8.87
C ARG A 699 35.49 8.28 7.57
N LEU A 700 35.77 9.35 6.83
CA LEU A 700 35.79 9.45 5.38
C LEU A 700 36.95 8.65 4.74
N GLN A 701 36.66 8.12 3.55
CA GLN A 701 37.47 7.98 2.32
C GLN A 701 38.87 7.35 2.33
N GLU A 702 39.04 6.30 1.51
CA GLU A 702 40.17 6.21 0.57
C GLU A 702 39.84 5.32 -0.66
N ASN A 703 40.15 5.83 -1.87
CA ASN A 703 40.13 5.13 -3.15
C ASN A 703 41.53 4.60 -3.46
N VAL A 704 41.70 3.32 -3.83
CA VAL A 704 42.76 2.86 -4.75
C VAL A 704 42.28 1.64 -5.54
N ALA A 705 42.62 1.62 -6.83
CA ALA A 705 42.27 0.68 -7.87
C ALA A 705 42.71 -0.79 -7.69
N ARG A 706 41.86 -1.71 -8.14
CA ARG A 706 42.19 -2.82 -9.05
C ARG A 706 40.94 -3.34 -9.75
#